data_AF-A0A2T0LV48-F1
#
_entry.id   AF-A0A2T0LV48-F1
#
_cell.length_a   1.000
_cell.length_b   1.000
_cell.length_c   1.000
_cell.angle_alpha   90.00
_cell.angle_beta   90.00
_cell.angle_gamma   90.00
#
_symmetry.space_group_name_H-M   'P 1'
#
loop_
_entity.id
_entity.type
_entity.pdbx_description
1 polymer ?
#
loop_
_entity_poly.entity_id
_entity_poly.type
_entity_poly.pdbx_seq_one_letter_code
_entity_poly.pdbx_strand_id
1 'polypeptide(L)'
;MRYRVEVADRPDALYALWNGRIFRAQRSTADGTVLLSALPGEEPPEGADTEWNGAPARVVPAAEAGATFAVHTYCVYDDEIYRVEPRTGAQGLTLRWAGTDEGVAAELGLSGLSTTTDDPETLTALWQERHDFAEPGTPRGEPGTGDTQALLRAIGRTLLQFLPSGWQRVGAQFRQVGDYSELEVRAVAEDVAVSLSSPPQLGQLFAQLRSAMYDAGSGTWFQGTYTLDSTGDFDFDYDHDAEPDWRLPPDGRTTARSYSAELEYHPRKKAPAWLAAKAGLPLDVDFRHARVVDSHAEGEPPVVNRPPLPQEEIRAVLGYLYRAPVVLARPGTLPDIFAAGGQADTPDAFHTDGTWIWPAAVPHYLRKYGVPPEAGLLDHIRERDYRPPYVGALLRATAEADLLGRPYPPRTPDELGEPDQVTRVDRGGEPTRSLRASEVLAVLRKRLAEHGVAPSAYRIGEAGDDQHGGDAAWSLRRTGRGWEVAGHEGGRPTEPRYFDRVADAAHALLGALLLFPGRAREGVPGDAEAPEPVQHATDWPILPLRGEPPLGFYRGKRMVELPAGTTVLRFGTDAGNLVHPEGTRFPETSLTFDREHDRHTYVLRRPLHVLTGVTIPWRDLPGGAVAYLLPRAVGQHVESGALERVG
;
A
#
# COMPACT_ATOMS: atom_id res chain seq x y z
N MET A 1 -7.86 -28.62 -6.02
CA MET A 1 -6.93 -28.55 -7.16
C MET A 1 -5.52 -28.52 -6.60
N ARG A 2 -4.62 -29.40 -7.05
CA ARG A 2 -3.21 -29.39 -6.62
C ARG A 2 -2.43 -28.41 -7.50
N TYR A 3 -1.37 -27.80 -6.97
CA TYR A 3 -0.52 -26.85 -7.71
C TYR A 3 0.85 -27.47 -7.94
N ARG A 4 1.42 -27.24 -9.12
CA ARG A 4 2.78 -27.64 -9.48
C ARG A 4 3.46 -26.49 -10.22
N VAL A 5 4.77 -26.35 -10.07
CA VAL A 5 5.56 -25.36 -10.82
C VAL A 5 6.67 -26.06 -11.60
N GLU A 6 6.78 -25.73 -12.87
CA GLU A 6 7.86 -26.21 -13.74
C GLU A 6 8.78 -25.04 -14.09
N VAL A 7 9.95 -25.02 -13.44
CA VAL A 7 11.01 -24.06 -13.70
C VAL A 7 11.91 -24.63 -14.80
N ALA A 8 11.94 -23.98 -15.96
CA ALA A 8 12.81 -24.39 -17.05
C ALA A 8 14.29 -24.19 -16.69
N ASP A 9 15.19 -24.98 -17.29
CA ASP A 9 16.59 -25.04 -16.85
C ASP A 9 17.29 -23.67 -16.87
N ARG A 10 16.98 -22.77 -17.84
CA ARG A 10 17.54 -21.40 -17.95
C ARG A 10 16.74 -20.45 -18.88
N PRO A 11 15.54 -19.99 -18.53
CA PRO A 11 14.92 -18.83 -19.20
C PRO A 11 15.54 -17.50 -18.75
N ASP A 12 16.25 -17.49 -17.63
CA ASP A 12 16.88 -16.29 -17.09
C ASP A 12 18.20 -16.03 -17.79
N ALA A 13 18.16 -15.13 -18.76
CA ALA A 13 19.33 -14.71 -19.52
C ALA A 13 19.11 -13.33 -20.14
N LEU A 14 20.19 -12.81 -20.73
CA LEU A 14 20.10 -11.73 -21.71
C LEU A 14 19.81 -12.35 -23.08
N TYR A 15 18.95 -11.70 -23.85
CA TYR A 15 18.53 -12.10 -25.19
C TYR A 15 18.66 -10.94 -26.16
N ALA A 16 18.79 -11.25 -27.44
CA ALA A 16 18.74 -10.27 -28.51
C ALA A 16 17.89 -10.78 -29.68
N LEU A 17 17.08 -9.88 -30.24
CA LEU A 17 16.36 -10.09 -31.49
C LEU A 17 17.25 -9.66 -32.65
N TRP A 18 17.70 -10.60 -33.47
CA TRP A 18 18.56 -10.33 -34.62
C TRP A 18 18.02 -11.09 -35.85
N ASN A 19 17.84 -10.38 -36.97
CA ASN A 19 17.23 -10.91 -38.20
C ASN A 19 15.91 -11.67 -37.98
N GLY A 20 15.06 -11.15 -37.09
CA GLY A 20 13.73 -11.73 -36.79
C GLY A 20 13.75 -12.98 -35.92
N ARG A 21 14.92 -13.39 -35.38
CA ARG A 21 15.07 -14.55 -34.48
C ARG A 21 15.66 -14.12 -33.14
N ILE A 22 15.29 -14.83 -32.07
CA ILE A 22 15.78 -14.58 -30.71
C ILE A 22 16.99 -15.47 -30.45
N PHE A 23 18.07 -14.87 -29.98
CA PHE A 23 19.29 -15.56 -29.55
C PHE A 23 19.59 -15.24 -28.08
N ARG A 24 20.31 -16.14 -27.40
CA ARG A 24 20.96 -15.78 -26.15
C ARG A 24 22.05 -14.76 -26.44
N ALA A 25 22.15 -13.75 -25.60
CA ALA A 25 23.07 -12.65 -25.76
C ALA A 25 24.03 -12.54 -24.57
N GLN A 26 25.22 -12.01 -24.84
CA GLN A 26 26.10 -11.43 -23.83
C GLN A 26 26.54 -10.06 -24.30
N ARG A 27 26.34 -9.04 -23.46
CA ARG A 27 26.76 -7.68 -23.80
C ARG A 27 28.22 -7.48 -23.42
N SER A 28 29.01 -7.01 -24.38
CA SER A 28 30.36 -6.55 -24.10
C SER A 28 30.31 -5.21 -23.37
N THR A 29 31.11 -5.07 -22.32
CA THR A 29 31.25 -3.80 -21.59
C THR A 29 32.28 -2.85 -22.23
N ALA A 30 32.99 -3.27 -23.27
CA ALA A 30 34.15 -2.55 -23.80
C ALA A 30 33.91 -1.87 -25.15
N ASP A 31 33.09 -2.45 -26.03
CA ASP A 31 33.05 -2.09 -27.45
C ASP A 31 31.63 -2.00 -28.04
N GLY A 32 30.58 -2.06 -27.21
CA GLY A 32 29.20 -1.91 -27.67
C GLY A 32 28.71 -3.05 -28.56
N THR A 33 29.32 -4.24 -28.44
CA THR A 33 28.90 -5.45 -29.16
C THR A 33 28.06 -6.37 -28.29
N VAL A 34 27.29 -7.25 -28.95
CA VAL A 34 26.60 -8.37 -28.32
C VAL A 34 27.03 -9.68 -28.97
N LEU A 35 27.39 -10.67 -28.15
CA LEU A 35 27.65 -12.02 -28.59
C LEU A 35 26.35 -12.82 -28.59
N LEU A 36 25.99 -13.36 -29.73
CA LEU A 36 24.77 -14.14 -29.98
C LEU A 36 25.09 -15.64 -30.00
N SER A 37 24.27 -16.43 -29.34
CA SER A 37 24.32 -17.89 -29.35
C SER A 37 22.91 -18.49 -29.45
N ALA A 38 22.78 -19.62 -30.11
CA ALA A 38 21.48 -20.28 -30.28
C ALA A 38 20.91 -20.80 -28.95
N LEU A 39 19.59 -20.88 -28.90
CA LEU A 39 18.88 -21.59 -27.84
C LEU A 39 19.09 -23.10 -27.99
N PRO A 40 18.98 -23.90 -26.91
CA PRO A 40 19.09 -25.35 -27.00
C PRO A 40 18.14 -25.93 -28.06
N GLY A 41 18.69 -26.65 -29.04
CA GLY A 41 17.90 -27.27 -30.13
C GLY A 41 17.56 -26.35 -31.30
N GLU A 42 17.98 -25.09 -31.29
CA GLU A 42 17.80 -24.15 -32.41
C GLU A 42 19.05 -24.01 -33.28
N GLU A 43 18.87 -23.55 -34.53
CA GLU A 43 19.97 -23.30 -35.46
C GLU A 43 20.87 -22.13 -35.00
N PRO A 44 22.20 -22.21 -35.25
CA PRO A 44 23.15 -21.16 -34.91
C PRO A 44 22.83 -19.82 -35.62
N PRO A 45 23.34 -18.68 -35.10
CA PRO A 45 23.22 -17.42 -35.81
C PRO A 45 23.88 -17.53 -37.19
N GLU A 46 23.21 -16.99 -38.21
CA GLU A 46 23.75 -16.96 -39.57
C GLU A 46 25.15 -16.35 -39.56
N GLY A 47 26.12 -16.95 -40.26
CA GLY A 47 27.49 -16.47 -40.31
C GLY A 47 28.26 -16.55 -38.98
N ALA A 48 27.88 -17.49 -38.09
CA ALA A 48 28.65 -17.80 -36.89
C ALA A 48 30.12 -18.09 -37.21
N ASP A 49 31.03 -17.32 -36.59
CA ASP A 49 32.47 -17.33 -36.83
C ASP A 49 33.29 -17.53 -35.54
N THR A 50 32.62 -17.69 -34.40
CA THR A 50 33.23 -17.92 -33.09
C THR A 50 32.46 -18.97 -32.30
N GLU A 51 32.94 -19.32 -31.11
CA GLU A 51 32.29 -20.26 -30.18
C GLU A 51 32.16 -19.66 -28.78
N TRP A 52 31.07 -19.99 -28.10
CA TRP A 52 30.82 -19.61 -26.72
C TRP A 52 30.19 -20.78 -25.94
N ASN A 53 30.78 -21.17 -24.81
CA ASN A 53 30.36 -22.33 -24.02
C ASN A 53 30.20 -23.62 -24.85
N GLY A 54 31.03 -23.80 -25.89
CA GLY A 54 31.00 -24.97 -26.78
C GLY A 54 29.87 -24.95 -27.82
N ALA A 55 29.19 -23.82 -28.03
CA ALA A 55 28.20 -23.64 -29.08
C ALA A 55 28.65 -22.56 -30.09
N PRO A 56 28.34 -22.73 -31.40
CA PRO A 56 28.61 -21.70 -32.40
C PRO A 56 27.93 -20.38 -32.05
N ALA A 57 28.67 -19.29 -32.17
CA ALA A 57 28.27 -17.96 -31.77
C ALA A 57 28.70 -16.91 -32.81
N ARG A 58 28.11 -15.72 -32.73
CA ARG A 58 28.42 -14.58 -33.59
C ARG A 58 28.46 -13.30 -32.77
N VAL A 59 29.44 -12.44 -33.00
CA VAL A 59 29.47 -11.10 -32.42
C VAL A 59 28.86 -10.12 -33.41
N VAL A 60 27.93 -9.29 -32.95
CA VAL A 60 27.33 -8.22 -33.77
C VAL A 60 27.37 -6.90 -33.00
N PRO A 61 27.41 -5.74 -33.68
CA PRO A 61 27.18 -4.46 -33.03
C PRO A 61 25.81 -4.45 -32.33
N ALA A 62 25.72 -3.94 -31.10
CA ALA A 62 24.45 -3.91 -30.36
C ALA A 62 23.35 -3.15 -31.11
N ALA A 63 23.72 -2.13 -31.89
CA ALA A 63 22.80 -1.35 -32.73
C ALA A 63 22.18 -2.16 -33.90
N GLU A 64 22.77 -3.28 -34.29
CA GLU A 64 22.19 -4.18 -35.31
C GLU A 64 21.17 -5.16 -34.73
N ALA A 65 21.14 -5.32 -33.40
CA ALA A 65 20.07 -6.07 -32.74
C ALA A 65 18.81 -5.20 -32.72
N GLY A 66 17.70 -5.73 -33.26
CA GLY A 66 16.41 -5.03 -33.27
C GLY A 66 15.83 -4.83 -31.86
N ALA A 67 16.26 -5.65 -30.90
CA ALA A 67 16.02 -5.45 -29.48
C ALA A 67 17.05 -6.24 -28.66
N THR A 68 17.39 -5.77 -27.47
CA THR A 68 18.13 -6.53 -26.44
C THR A 68 17.33 -6.47 -25.15
N PHE A 69 17.12 -7.61 -24.48
CA PHE A 69 16.28 -7.66 -23.28
C PHE A 69 16.74 -8.75 -22.31
N ALA A 70 16.52 -8.55 -21.02
CA ALA A 70 16.71 -9.56 -20.00
C ALA A 70 15.37 -10.20 -19.63
N VAL A 71 15.39 -11.50 -19.36
CA VAL A 71 14.27 -12.22 -18.74
C VAL A 71 14.67 -12.67 -17.35
N HIS A 72 13.78 -12.50 -16.39
CA HIS A 72 13.95 -12.90 -15.00
C HIS A 72 12.71 -13.67 -14.52
N THR A 73 12.91 -14.85 -13.97
CA THR A 73 11.81 -15.66 -13.45
C THR A 73 11.61 -15.34 -11.98
N TYR A 74 10.35 -15.11 -11.62
CA TYR A 74 9.93 -14.88 -10.25
C TYR A 74 8.89 -15.92 -9.84
N CYS A 75 8.83 -16.16 -8.54
CA CYS A 75 7.87 -17.06 -7.93
C CYS A 75 7.31 -16.49 -6.64
N VAL A 76 6.15 -17.02 -6.24
CA VAL A 76 5.68 -16.90 -4.85
C VAL A 76 6.11 -18.14 -4.08
N TYR A 77 6.79 -17.93 -2.96
CA TYR A 77 7.21 -18.95 -2.01
C TYR A 77 6.89 -18.44 -0.61
N ASP A 78 6.18 -19.23 0.20
CA ASP A 78 5.85 -18.87 1.59
C ASP A 78 5.23 -17.47 1.75
N ASP A 79 4.23 -17.18 0.91
CA ASP A 79 3.53 -15.88 0.82
C ASP A 79 4.45 -14.67 0.49
N GLU A 80 5.65 -14.89 -0.04
CA GLU A 80 6.59 -13.86 -0.46
C GLU A 80 7.05 -13.99 -1.91
N ILE A 81 7.51 -12.87 -2.48
CA ILE A 81 7.98 -12.83 -3.87
C ILE A 81 9.49 -12.99 -3.90
N TYR A 82 9.95 -13.95 -4.70
CA TYR A 82 11.36 -14.21 -4.93
C TYR A 82 11.67 -14.24 -6.41
N ARG A 83 12.85 -13.74 -6.76
CA ARG A 83 13.50 -14.04 -8.03
C ARG A 83 14.18 -15.41 -7.93
N VAL A 84 13.97 -16.25 -8.92
CA VAL A 84 14.67 -17.53 -9.05
C VAL A 84 16.07 -17.26 -9.58
N GLU A 85 17.11 -17.68 -8.86
CA GLU A 85 18.48 -17.52 -9.36
C GLU A 85 18.81 -18.57 -10.43
N PRO A 86 19.63 -18.22 -11.45
CA PRO A 86 20.03 -19.16 -12.49
C PRO A 86 20.74 -20.40 -11.91
N ARG A 87 20.28 -21.60 -12.28
CA ARG A 87 20.83 -22.86 -11.77
C ARG A 87 22.27 -23.09 -12.24
N THR A 88 23.16 -23.30 -11.27
CA THR A 88 24.54 -23.79 -11.47
C THR A 88 24.70 -25.23 -10.95
N GLY A 89 23.74 -26.13 -11.22
CA GLY A 89 23.83 -27.54 -10.80
C GLY A 89 22.49 -28.27 -10.61
N ALA A 90 22.58 -29.53 -10.18
CA ALA A 90 21.44 -30.44 -10.02
C ALA A 90 20.66 -30.28 -8.70
N GLN A 91 21.15 -29.52 -7.72
CA GLN A 91 20.55 -29.43 -6.38
C GLN A 91 19.91 -28.06 -6.11
N GLY A 92 18.64 -28.07 -5.66
CA GLY A 92 17.89 -26.93 -5.11
C GLY A 92 17.63 -25.75 -6.07
N LEU A 93 16.59 -24.98 -5.78
CA LEU A 93 16.39 -23.62 -6.29
C LEU A 93 16.88 -22.63 -5.25
N THR A 94 17.79 -21.73 -5.65
CA THR A 94 18.12 -20.55 -4.85
C THR A 94 17.13 -19.44 -5.20
N LEU A 95 16.46 -18.92 -4.18
CA LEU A 95 15.43 -17.90 -4.29
C LEU A 95 15.94 -16.64 -3.62
N ARG A 96 16.00 -15.54 -4.37
CA ARG A 96 16.38 -14.22 -3.86
C ARG A 96 15.15 -13.38 -3.63
N TRP A 97 14.91 -12.96 -2.41
CA TRP A 97 13.75 -12.16 -2.03
C TRP A 97 13.74 -10.84 -2.81
N ALA A 98 12.54 -10.43 -3.26
CA ALA A 98 12.36 -9.18 -3.98
C ALA A 98 12.40 -7.94 -3.06
N GLY A 99 12.27 -8.13 -1.74
CA GLY A 99 12.48 -7.08 -0.76
C GLY A 99 13.96 -6.78 -0.51
N THR A 100 14.21 -5.65 0.15
CA THR A 100 15.57 -5.11 0.35
C THR A 100 15.95 -4.88 1.81
N ASP A 101 15.00 -5.03 2.75
CA ASP A 101 15.22 -4.80 4.17
C ASP A 101 15.82 -6.04 4.85
N GLU A 102 17.08 -5.94 5.30
CA GLU A 102 17.79 -7.06 5.93
C GLU A 102 17.16 -7.50 7.27
N GLY A 103 16.55 -6.58 8.01
CA GLY A 103 15.87 -6.90 9.27
C GLY A 103 14.62 -7.74 9.03
N VAL A 104 13.79 -7.34 8.06
CA VAL A 104 12.62 -8.13 7.65
C VAL A 104 13.05 -9.46 7.05
N ALA A 105 14.14 -9.50 6.29
CA ALA A 105 14.66 -10.74 5.73
C ALA A 105 15.07 -11.75 6.82
N ALA A 106 15.71 -11.29 7.90
CA ALA A 106 16.03 -12.12 9.06
C ALA A 106 14.76 -12.64 9.76
N GLU A 107 13.72 -11.80 9.88
CA GLU A 107 12.42 -12.23 10.43
C GLU A 107 11.71 -13.28 9.56
N LEU A 108 11.87 -13.19 8.25
CA LEU A 108 11.42 -14.18 7.28
C LEU A 108 12.28 -15.46 7.29
N GLY A 109 13.31 -15.55 8.13
CA GLY A 109 14.21 -16.70 8.20
C GLY A 109 15.08 -16.85 6.96
N LEU A 110 15.43 -15.73 6.30
CA LEU A 110 16.32 -15.72 5.15
C LEU A 110 17.78 -15.61 5.59
N SER A 111 18.68 -16.23 4.83
CA SER A 111 20.12 -16.04 4.98
C SER A 111 20.56 -14.88 4.07
N GLY A 112 20.73 -13.70 4.67
CA GLY A 112 20.83 -12.45 3.90
C GLY A 112 19.48 -12.13 3.26
N LEU A 113 19.41 -12.10 1.93
CA LEU A 113 18.17 -11.89 1.17
C LEU A 113 17.74 -13.14 0.40
N SER A 114 18.28 -14.31 0.74
CA SER A 114 18.05 -15.53 -0.04
C SER A 114 17.65 -16.71 0.82
N THR A 115 16.99 -17.68 0.18
CA THR A 115 16.67 -18.99 0.73
C THR A 115 16.83 -20.05 -0.34
N THR A 116 16.85 -21.33 0.05
CA THR A 116 16.92 -22.46 -0.86
C THR A 116 15.74 -23.39 -0.62
N THR A 117 15.19 -23.94 -1.70
CA THR A 117 14.17 -25.00 -1.64
C THR A 117 14.54 -26.12 -2.60
N ASP A 118 14.52 -27.36 -2.11
CA ASP A 118 14.70 -28.58 -2.91
C ASP A 118 13.38 -29.15 -3.43
N ASP A 119 12.25 -28.56 -3.01
CA ASP A 119 10.91 -28.93 -3.42
C ASP A 119 10.22 -27.79 -4.21
N PRO A 120 10.24 -27.81 -5.55
CA PRO A 120 9.55 -26.84 -6.38
C PRO A 120 8.02 -26.84 -6.21
N GLU A 121 7.42 -27.89 -5.64
CA GLU A 121 5.96 -27.93 -5.39
C GLU A 121 5.54 -26.94 -4.29
N THR A 122 6.49 -26.44 -3.50
CA THR A 122 6.26 -25.37 -2.50
C THR A 122 6.03 -23.98 -3.13
N LEU A 123 6.31 -23.82 -4.42
CA LEU A 123 6.05 -22.59 -5.15
C LEU A 123 4.57 -22.50 -5.54
N THR A 124 3.91 -21.38 -5.22
CA THR A 124 2.45 -21.23 -5.44
C THR A 124 2.12 -20.39 -6.68
N ALA A 125 3.10 -19.70 -7.24
CA ALA A 125 2.98 -18.98 -8.50
C ALA A 125 4.36 -18.86 -9.17
N LEU A 126 4.36 -18.68 -10.50
CA LEU A 126 5.53 -18.46 -11.32
C LEU A 126 5.19 -17.47 -12.44
N TRP A 127 6.03 -16.48 -12.68
CA TRP A 127 5.94 -15.58 -13.83
C TRP A 127 7.32 -15.15 -14.28
N GLN A 128 7.40 -14.55 -15.46
CA GLN A 128 8.63 -14.03 -16.03
C GLN A 128 8.49 -12.53 -16.24
N GLU A 129 9.44 -11.77 -15.71
CA GLU A 129 9.64 -10.38 -16.06
C GLU A 129 10.56 -10.28 -17.27
N ARG A 130 10.24 -9.39 -18.21
CA ARG A 130 11.13 -8.98 -19.28
C ARG A 130 11.42 -7.49 -19.18
N HIS A 131 12.71 -7.15 -19.30
CA HIS A 131 13.26 -5.80 -19.21
C HIS A 131 13.99 -5.50 -20.51
N ASP A 132 13.43 -4.64 -21.35
CA ASP A 132 14.02 -4.23 -22.62
C ASP A 132 15.07 -3.12 -22.42
N PHE A 133 16.18 -3.23 -23.12
CA PHE A 133 17.27 -2.26 -23.12
C PHE A 133 17.31 -1.55 -24.47
N ALA A 134 16.37 -0.64 -24.69
CA ALA A 134 16.34 0.18 -25.89
C ALA A 134 17.30 1.38 -25.75
N GLU A 135 18.19 1.57 -26.73
CA GLU A 135 18.97 2.81 -26.82
C GLU A 135 18.08 3.94 -27.39
N PRO A 136 18.26 5.20 -26.96
CA PRO A 136 17.54 6.32 -27.53
C PRO A 136 17.74 6.38 -29.05
N GLY A 137 16.65 6.34 -29.82
CA GLY A 137 16.69 6.40 -31.29
C GLY A 137 16.81 5.04 -32.00
N THR A 138 16.78 3.90 -31.29
CA THR A 138 16.65 2.58 -31.94
C THR A 138 15.39 2.54 -32.82
N PRO A 139 15.48 2.25 -34.12
CA PRO A 139 14.32 2.16 -35.00
C PRO A 139 13.34 1.09 -34.49
N ARG A 140 12.10 1.51 -34.23
CA ARG A 140 10.99 0.60 -33.94
C ARG A 140 10.09 0.48 -35.16
N GLY A 141 9.44 -0.67 -35.30
CA GLY A 141 8.38 -0.84 -36.29
C GLY A 141 7.28 0.19 -36.07
N GLU A 142 6.63 0.62 -37.15
CA GLU A 142 5.52 1.57 -37.07
C GLU A 142 4.35 0.95 -36.26
N PRO A 143 3.93 1.56 -35.15
CA PRO A 143 2.79 1.07 -34.37
C PRO A 143 1.52 1.01 -35.23
N GLY A 144 0.68 0.01 -34.97
CA GLY A 144 -0.53 -0.28 -35.75
C GLY A 144 -0.28 -1.07 -37.03
N THR A 145 0.97 -1.51 -37.27
CA THR A 145 1.31 -2.41 -38.38
C THR A 145 1.47 -3.86 -37.90
N GLY A 146 0.99 -4.81 -38.70
CA GLY A 146 1.11 -6.25 -38.42
C GLY A 146 -0.20 -7.02 -38.59
N ASP A 147 -0.10 -8.33 -38.80
CA ASP A 147 -1.26 -9.22 -38.88
C ASP A 147 -1.60 -9.78 -37.50
N THR A 148 -2.55 -9.14 -36.82
CA THR A 148 -3.06 -9.55 -35.49
C THR A 148 -3.48 -11.02 -35.46
N GLN A 149 -4.14 -11.51 -36.51
CA GLN A 149 -4.62 -12.89 -36.56
C GLN A 149 -3.47 -13.90 -36.73
N ALA A 150 -2.44 -13.55 -37.51
CA ALA A 150 -1.23 -14.35 -37.61
C ALA A 150 -0.46 -14.41 -36.28
N LEU A 151 -0.37 -13.28 -35.56
CA LEU A 151 0.27 -13.20 -34.25
C LEU A 151 -0.46 -14.05 -33.19
N LEU A 152 -1.79 -13.97 -33.11
CA LEU A 152 -2.60 -14.81 -32.22
C LEU A 152 -2.40 -16.31 -32.50
N ARG A 153 -2.36 -16.72 -33.77
CA ARG A 153 -2.04 -18.11 -34.15
C ARG A 153 -0.60 -18.50 -33.81
N ALA A 154 0.35 -17.58 -33.90
CA ALA A 154 1.74 -17.84 -33.50
C ALA A 154 1.85 -18.04 -31.99
N ILE A 155 1.17 -17.22 -31.19
CA ILE A 155 1.08 -17.35 -29.73
C ILE A 155 0.57 -18.74 -29.35
N GLY A 156 -0.58 -19.17 -29.91
CA GLY A 156 -1.14 -20.50 -29.66
C GLY A 156 -0.19 -21.63 -30.03
N ARG A 157 0.48 -21.55 -31.19
CA ARG A 157 1.48 -22.55 -31.60
C ARG A 157 2.69 -22.61 -30.67
N THR A 158 3.17 -21.46 -30.18
CA THR A 158 4.30 -21.41 -29.23
C THR A 158 3.90 -22.00 -27.89
N LEU A 159 2.69 -21.75 -27.40
CA LEU A 159 2.18 -22.36 -26.16
C LEU A 159 2.21 -23.88 -26.24
N LEU A 160 1.69 -24.46 -27.33
CA LEU A 160 1.62 -25.92 -27.54
C LEU A 160 2.97 -26.66 -27.47
N GLN A 161 4.11 -25.95 -27.62
CA GLN A 161 5.44 -26.57 -27.64
C GLN A 161 5.94 -27.00 -26.26
N PHE A 162 5.39 -26.45 -25.18
CA PHE A 162 5.90 -26.69 -23.82
C PHE A 162 4.80 -27.01 -22.79
N LEU A 163 3.58 -27.34 -23.25
CA LEU A 163 2.52 -27.76 -22.35
C LEU A 163 2.79 -29.16 -21.78
N PRO A 164 2.39 -29.43 -20.53
CA PRO A 164 2.52 -30.75 -19.93
C PRO A 164 1.65 -31.80 -20.64
N SER A 165 2.00 -33.08 -20.50
CA SER A 165 1.16 -34.17 -20.97
C SER A 165 -0.21 -34.17 -20.27
N GLY A 166 -1.27 -34.46 -21.00
CA GLY A 166 -2.64 -34.48 -20.45
C GLY A 166 -3.24 -33.09 -20.17
N TRP A 167 -2.65 -32.02 -20.70
CA TRP A 167 -3.23 -30.68 -20.60
C TRP A 167 -4.65 -30.62 -21.20
N GLN A 168 -5.49 -29.79 -20.60
CA GLN A 168 -6.88 -29.55 -20.99
C GLN A 168 -7.12 -28.09 -21.38
N ARG A 169 -6.46 -27.17 -20.67
CA ARG A 169 -6.54 -25.72 -20.91
C ARG A 169 -5.24 -25.05 -20.51
N VAL A 170 -4.86 -23.98 -21.20
CA VAL A 170 -3.78 -23.07 -20.82
C VAL A 170 -4.27 -21.62 -20.89
N GLY A 171 -3.84 -20.81 -19.93
CA GLY A 171 -3.97 -19.37 -19.93
C GLY A 171 -2.58 -18.72 -19.92
N ALA A 172 -2.37 -17.72 -20.76
CA ALA A 172 -1.19 -16.86 -20.75
C ALA A 172 -1.63 -15.41 -20.51
N GLN A 173 -1.23 -14.86 -19.38
CA GLN A 173 -1.52 -13.49 -18.99
C GLN A 173 -0.27 -12.63 -19.19
N PHE A 174 -0.39 -11.64 -20.06
CA PHE A 174 0.69 -10.73 -20.43
C PHE A 174 0.35 -9.30 -19.99
N ARG A 175 1.30 -8.65 -19.33
CA ARG A 175 1.21 -7.25 -18.89
C ARG A 175 2.43 -6.51 -19.39
N GLN A 176 2.28 -5.30 -19.90
CA GLN A 176 3.43 -4.49 -20.33
C GLN A 176 3.19 -2.99 -20.18
N VAL A 177 4.26 -2.26 -19.87
CA VAL A 177 4.32 -0.80 -19.98
C VAL A 177 5.74 -0.40 -20.38
N GLY A 178 5.88 0.25 -21.53
CA GLY A 178 7.16 0.58 -22.13
C GLY A 178 8.06 -0.66 -22.27
N ASP A 179 9.25 -0.56 -21.69
CA ASP A 179 10.28 -1.59 -21.72
C ASP A 179 10.14 -2.65 -20.59
N TYR A 180 9.06 -2.60 -19.80
CA TYR A 180 8.80 -3.56 -18.72
C TYR A 180 7.58 -4.45 -19.03
N SER A 181 7.72 -5.77 -18.88
CA SER A 181 6.59 -6.71 -19.03
C SER A 181 6.63 -7.87 -18.06
N GLU A 182 5.46 -8.42 -17.74
CA GLU A 182 5.25 -9.66 -17.00
C GLU A 182 4.48 -10.66 -17.85
N LEU A 183 4.91 -11.91 -17.86
CA LEU A 183 4.23 -13.02 -18.52
C LEU A 183 4.05 -14.18 -17.54
N GLU A 184 2.79 -14.56 -17.32
CA GLU A 184 2.42 -15.68 -16.47
C GLU A 184 1.68 -16.73 -17.31
N VAL A 185 2.15 -17.97 -17.31
CA VAL A 185 1.53 -19.08 -18.05
C VAL A 185 1.11 -20.16 -17.06
N ARG A 186 -0.18 -20.51 -17.09
CA ARG A 186 -0.76 -21.56 -16.27
C ARG A 186 -1.55 -22.54 -17.12
N ALA A 187 -1.21 -23.82 -17.02
CA ALA A 187 -1.95 -24.91 -17.64
C ALA A 187 -2.73 -25.70 -16.59
N VAL A 188 -3.84 -26.29 -17.00
CA VAL A 188 -4.56 -27.31 -16.24
C VAL A 188 -4.34 -28.64 -16.94
N ALA A 189 -3.77 -29.60 -16.23
CA ALA A 189 -3.63 -30.98 -16.67
C ALA A 189 -4.28 -31.88 -15.63
N GLU A 190 -5.33 -32.59 -16.02
CA GLU A 190 -6.19 -33.35 -15.10
C GLU A 190 -6.70 -32.45 -13.95
N ASP A 191 -6.43 -32.80 -12.68
CA ASP A 191 -6.83 -32.02 -11.49
C ASP A 191 -5.70 -31.13 -10.92
N VAL A 192 -4.66 -30.89 -11.72
CA VAL A 192 -3.45 -30.13 -11.34
C VAL A 192 -3.33 -28.85 -12.16
N ALA A 193 -3.17 -27.72 -11.47
CA ALA A 193 -2.75 -26.47 -12.08
C ALA A 193 -1.22 -26.41 -12.10
N VAL A 194 -0.64 -26.22 -13.29
CA VAL A 194 0.81 -26.17 -13.51
C VAL A 194 1.20 -24.76 -13.95
N SER A 195 2.07 -24.10 -13.19
CA SER A 195 2.69 -22.83 -13.61
C SER A 195 3.96 -23.13 -14.41
N LEU A 196 4.12 -22.50 -15.57
CA LEU A 196 5.15 -22.86 -16.56
C LEU A 196 6.08 -21.68 -16.83
N SER A 197 7.39 -21.92 -16.88
CA SER A 197 8.33 -20.99 -17.52
C SER A 197 8.08 -20.95 -19.03
N SER A 198 7.86 -19.76 -19.58
CA SER A 198 7.66 -19.61 -21.03
C SER A 198 8.98 -19.36 -21.77
N PRO A 199 9.07 -19.74 -23.07
CA PRO A 199 10.18 -19.36 -23.93
C PRO A 199 10.13 -17.85 -24.25
N PRO A 200 11.28 -17.18 -24.44
CA PRO A 200 11.34 -15.73 -24.67
C PRO A 200 10.57 -15.26 -25.92
N GLN A 201 10.38 -16.15 -26.89
CA GLN A 201 9.57 -15.93 -28.09
C GLN A 201 8.12 -15.57 -27.75
N LEU A 202 7.55 -16.15 -26.69
CA LEU A 202 6.15 -15.92 -26.35
C LEU A 202 5.91 -14.46 -25.94
N GLY A 203 6.76 -13.92 -25.05
CA GLY A 203 6.69 -12.51 -24.66
C GLY A 203 6.92 -11.55 -25.84
N GLN A 204 7.82 -11.92 -26.76
CA GLN A 204 8.04 -11.14 -27.99
C GLN A 204 6.79 -11.09 -28.89
N LEU A 205 6.08 -12.20 -29.04
CA LEU A 205 4.85 -12.26 -29.84
C LEU A 205 3.74 -11.40 -29.23
N PHE A 206 3.60 -11.40 -27.90
CA PHE A 206 2.65 -10.51 -27.23
C PHE A 206 3.02 -9.02 -27.38
N ALA A 207 4.30 -8.66 -27.26
CA ALA A 207 4.76 -7.29 -27.50
C ALA A 207 4.47 -6.84 -28.95
N GLN A 208 4.66 -7.73 -29.93
CA GLN A 208 4.28 -7.46 -31.32
C GLN A 208 2.76 -7.33 -31.50
N LEU A 209 1.97 -8.17 -30.82
CA LEU A 209 0.51 -8.09 -30.85
C LEU A 209 0.01 -6.76 -30.30
N ARG A 210 0.59 -6.27 -29.18
CA ARG A 210 0.30 -4.93 -28.66
C ARG A 210 0.58 -3.85 -29.67
N SER A 211 1.77 -3.89 -30.28
CA SER A 211 2.16 -2.89 -31.26
C SER A 211 1.24 -2.90 -32.48
N ALA A 212 0.84 -4.08 -32.97
CA ALA A 212 -0.09 -4.23 -34.08
C ALA A 212 -1.53 -3.77 -33.74
N MET A 213 -1.93 -3.81 -32.48
CA MET A 213 -3.27 -3.41 -32.00
C MET A 213 -3.36 -1.94 -31.57
N TYR A 214 -2.32 -1.14 -31.81
CA TYR A 214 -2.30 0.27 -31.48
C TYR A 214 -3.31 1.10 -32.31
N ASP A 215 -4.00 2.02 -31.65
CA ASP A 215 -4.81 3.08 -32.26
C ASP A 215 -4.31 4.46 -31.83
N ALA A 216 -4.26 5.42 -32.75
CA ALA A 216 -3.72 6.77 -32.50
C ALA A 216 -4.55 7.63 -31.51
N GLY A 217 -5.81 7.26 -31.29
CA GLY A 217 -6.68 7.91 -30.29
C GLY A 217 -6.42 7.37 -28.89
N SER A 218 -6.56 6.05 -28.73
CA SER A 218 -6.58 5.36 -27.43
C SER A 218 -5.25 4.75 -27.00
N GLY A 219 -4.25 4.66 -27.87
CA GLY A 219 -3.03 3.90 -27.61
C GLY A 219 -3.24 2.39 -27.82
N THR A 220 -2.48 1.57 -27.10
CA THR A 220 -2.63 0.10 -27.08
C THR A 220 -3.08 -0.40 -25.70
N TRP A 221 -3.28 -1.72 -25.58
CA TRP A 221 -3.71 -2.39 -24.35
C TRP A 221 -2.54 -2.66 -23.39
N PHE A 222 -2.82 -2.71 -22.08
CA PHE A 222 -1.81 -2.89 -21.02
C PHE A 222 -1.74 -4.30 -20.47
N GLN A 223 -2.88 -4.99 -20.41
CA GLN A 223 -3.00 -6.38 -19.96
C GLN A 223 -3.82 -7.19 -20.97
N GLY A 224 -3.37 -8.40 -21.28
CA GLY A 224 -4.05 -9.32 -22.17
C GLY A 224 -4.01 -10.75 -21.65
N THR A 225 -5.10 -11.49 -21.79
CA THR A 225 -5.22 -12.89 -21.38
C THR A 225 -5.58 -13.73 -22.58
N TYR A 226 -4.64 -14.56 -23.02
CA TYR A 226 -4.86 -15.56 -24.06
C TYR A 226 -5.24 -16.88 -23.43
N THR A 227 -6.35 -17.49 -23.85
CA THR A 227 -6.75 -18.82 -23.41
C THR A 227 -6.81 -19.78 -24.59
N LEU A 228 -6.39 -21.02 -24.37
CA LEU A 228 -6.41 -22.09 -25.37
C LEU A 228 -6.81 -23.39 -24.68
N ASP A 229 -7.73 -24.13 -25.30
CA ASP A 229 -8.14 -25.45 -24.82
C ASP A 229 -7.64 -26.59 -25.72
N SER A 230 -7.83 -27.82 -25.25
CA SER A 230 -7.38 -29.03 -25.94
C SER A 230 -8.08 -29.30 -27.27
N THR A 231 -9.19 -28.62 -27.60
CA THR A 231 -9.83 -28.72 -28.93
C THR A 231 -9.18 -27.79 -29.96
N GLY A 232 -8.33 -26.87 -29.50
CA GLY A 232 -7.65 -25.88 -30.32
C GLY A 232 -8.40 -24.56 -30.42
N ASP A 233 -9.47 -24.39 -29.63
CA ASP A 233 -10.21 -23.14 -29.57
C ASP A 233 -9.47 -22.16 -28.66
N PHE A 234 -9.34 -20.92 -29.13
CA PHE A 234 -8.66 -19.87 -28.38
C PHE A 234 -9.49 -18.59 -28.31
N ASP A 235 -9.26 -17.84 -27.25
CA ASP A 235 -9.84 -16.52 -27.01
C ASP A 235 -8.78 -15.56 -26.48
N PHE A 236 -8.94 -14.27 -26.76
CA PHE A 236 -8.02 -13.22 -26.30
C PHE A 236 -8.80 -12.00 -25.79
N ASP A 237 -8.77 -11.81 -24.48
CA ASP A 237 -9.35 -10.68 -23.78
C ASP A 237 -8.26 -9.68 -23.37
N TYR A 238 -8.55 -8.39 -23.38
CA TYR A 238 -7.56 -7.35 -23.07
C TYR A 238 -8.16 -6.08 -22.46
N ASP A 239 -7.36 -5.39 -21.64
CA ASP A 239 -7.68 -4.11 -21.01
C ASP A 239 -6.70 -3.02 -21.48
N HIS A 240 -7.25 -1.86 -21.87
CA HIS A 240 -6.51 -0.73 -22.43
C HIS A 240 -6.55 0.54 -21.58
N ASP A 241 -7.24 0.47 -20.43
CA ASP A 241 -7.48 1.63 -19.57
C ASP A 241 -7.07 1.38 -18.12
N ALA A 242 -7.38 0.20 -17.56
CA ALA A 242 -7.03 -0.11 -16.18
C ALA A 242 -5.52 -0.30 -16.01
N GLU A 243 -5.01 0.04 -14.82
CA GLU A 243 -3.65 -0.32 -14.47
C GLU A 243 -3.55 -1.86 -14.39
N PRO A 244 -2.51 -2.49 -15.00
CA PRO A 244 -2.33 -3.92 -14.90
C PRO A 244 -2.23 -4.40 -13.44
N ASP A 245 -2.78 -5.58 -13.16
CA ASP A 245 -2.66 -6.22 -11.85
C ASP A 245 -1.27 -6.86 -11.71
N TRP A 246 -0.25 -6.02 -11.56
CA TRP A 246 1.15 -6.43 -11.50
C TRP A 246 1.42 -7.37 -10.33
N ARG A 247 2.20 -8.43 -10.57
CA ARG A 247 2.78 -9.22 -9.47
C ARG A 247 3.82 -8.38 -8.73
N LEU A 248 4.66 -7.68 -9.50
CA LEU A 248 5.65 -6.73 -9.01
C LEU A 248 5.67 -5.49 -9.92
N PRO A 249 5.09 -4.34 -9.50
CA PRO A 249 5.00 -3.18 -10.36
C PRO A 249 6.38 -2.59 -10.71
N PRO A 250 6.52 -1.89 -11.84
CA PRO A 250 7.77 -1.24 -12.21
C PRO A 250 8.07 0.03 -11.38
N ASP A 251 7.13 0.52 -10.57
CA ASP A 251 7.33 1.70 -9.72
C ASP A 251 8.52 1.56 -8.78
N GLY A 252 9.34 2.61 -8.70
CA GLY A 252 10.55 2.62 -7.87
C GLY A 252 11.70 1.77 -8.42
N ARG A 253 11.51 1.06 -9.55
CA ARG A 253 12.54 0.25 -10.20
C ARG A 253 13.14 1.01 -11.38
N THR A 254 14.47 1.05 -11.45
CA THR A 254 15.21 1.78 -12.49
C THR A 254 15.75 0.89 -13.61
N THR A 255 15.36 -0.39 -13.62
CA THR A 255 15.91 -1.41 -14.53
C THR A 255 15.40 -1.28 -15.97
N ALA A 256 14.24 -0.65 -16.18
CA ALA A 256 13.63 -0.46 -17.50
C ALA A 256 12.82 0.85 -17.55
N ARG A 257 12.77 1.50 -18.73
CA ARG A 257 11.92 2.69 -18.94
C ARG A 257 10.47 2.24 -19.11
N SER A 258 9.61 2.64 -18.19
CA SER A 258 8.24 2.13 -18.14
C SER A 258 7.24 3.16 -18.67
N TYR A 259 6.73 4.03 -17.81
CA TYR A 259 5.56 4.87 -18.10
C TYR A 259 5.77 5.95 -19.17
N SER A 260 6.92 6.62 -19.16
CA SER A 260 7.24 7.63 -20.20
C SER A 260 7.55 7.01 -21.55
N ALA A 261 8.21 5.85 -21.54
CA ALA A 261 8.49 5.06 -22.75
C ALA A 261 7.20 4.55 -23.39
N GLU A 262 6.20 4.14 -22.59
CA GLU A 262 4.89 3.73 -23.12
C GLU A 262 4.25 4.84 -23.98
N LEU A 263 4.27 6.09 -23.50
CA LEU A 263 3.71 7.23 -24.23
C LEU A 263 4.55 7.64 -25.44
N GLU A 264 5.85 7.35 -25.44
CA GLU A 264 6.73 7.53 -26.60
C GLU A 264 6.42 6.49 -27.69
N TYR A 265 6.16 5.23 -27.30
CA TYR A 265 6.00 4.12 -28.25
C TYR A 265 4.56 4.00 -28.75
N HIS A 266 3.60 4.29 -27.87
CA HIS A 266 2.17 4.24 -28.16
C HIS A 266 1.51 5.57 -27.72
N PRO A 267 1.74 6.68 -28.47
CA PRO A 267 1.11 7.96 -28.17
C PRO A 267 -0.42 7.86 -28.10
N ARG A 268 -1.04 8.59 -27.18
CA ARG A 268 -2.50 8.61 -27.04
C ARG A 268 -3.01 10.01 -26.73
N LYS A 269 -4.24 10.33 -27.17
CA LYS A 269 -4.84 11.66 -26.95
C LYS A 269 -5.08 11.96 -25.48
N LYS A 270 -5.53 10.96 -24.73
CA LYS A 270 -5.77 11.05 -23.29
C LYS A 270 -5.23 9.80 -22.61
N ALA A 271 -4.26 9.99 -21.72
CA ALA A 271 -3.71 8.92 -20.90
C ALA A 271 -4.61 8.66 -19.66
N PRO A 272 -4.76 7.39 -19.23
CA PRO A 272 -5.42 7.05 -17.97
C PRO A 272 -4.74 7.76 -16.81
N ALA A 273 -5.50 8.03 -15.74
CA ALA A 273 -5.00 8.81 -14.61
C ALA A 273 -3.73 8.21 -14.00
N TRP A 274 -3.68 6.88 -13.84
CA TRP A 274 -2.52 6.16 -13.34
C TRP A 274 -1.29 6.32 -14.24
N LEU A 275 -1.43 6.12 -15.56
CA LEU A 275 -0.32 6.20 -16.50
C LEU A 275 0.23 7.62 -16.55
N ALA A 276 -0.67 8.60 -16.58
CA ALA A 276 -0.30 10.00 -16.64
C ALA A 276 0.38 10.47 -15.35
N ALA A 277 -0.05 9.98 -14.18
CA ALA A 277 0.61 10.24 -12.92
C ALA A 277 2.01 9.61 -12.86
N LYS A 278 2.14 8.33 -13.22
CA LYS A 278 3.40 7.58 -13.16
C LYS A 278 4.40 7.97 -14.26
N ALA A 279 3.91 8.49 -15.39
CA ALA A 279 4.74 9.09 -16.44
C ALA A 279 5.17 10.53 -16.14
N GLY A 280 4.65 11.14 -15.05
CA GLY A 280 4.94 12.53 -14.71
C GLY A 280 4.34 13.54 -15.68
N LEU A 281 3.22 13.21 -16.34
CA LEU A 281 2.51 14.19 -17.16
C LEU A 281 1.87 15.26 -16.27
N PRO A 282 1.87 16.54 -16.69
CA PRO A 282 1.13 17.57 -15.98
C PRO A 282 -0.37 17.29 -15.97
N LEU A 283 -1.11 18.02 -15.12
CA LEU A 283 -2.57 18.02 -15.17
C LEU A 283 -3.05 18.58 -16.50
N ASP A 284 -4.02 17.90 -17.10
CA ASP A 284 -4.75 18.36 -18.28
C ASP A 284 -5.90 19.25 -17.81
N VAL A 285 -5.58 20.51 -17.52
CA VAL A 285 -6.53 21.51 -16.98
C VAL A 285 -6.40 22.82 -17.73
N ASP A 286 -7.55 23.42 -18.04
CA ASP A 286 -7.65 24.77 -18.61
C ASP A 286 -8.32 25.69 -17.59
N PHE A 287 -7.56 26.65 -17.04
CA PHE A 287 -8.10 27.61 -16.07
C PHE A 287 -8.86 28.74 -16.75
N ARG A 288 -9.99 29.13 -16.17
CA ARG A 288 -10.71 30.35 -16.56
C ARG A 288 -10.29 31.51 -15.67
N HIS A 289 -9.88 32.63 -16.28
CA HIS A 289 -9.42 33.80 -15.54
C HIS A 289 -10.54 34.82 -15.40
N ALA A 290 -10.91 35.17 -14.17
CA ALA A 290 -11.98 36.12 -13.90
C ALA A 290 -11.51 37.56 -14.04
N ARG A 291 -12.29 38.38 -14.76
CA ARG A 291 -12.00 39.80 -14.91
C ARG A 291 -12.52 40.60 -13.72
N VAL A 292 -11.65 41.44 -13.15
CA VAL A 292 -11.98 42.34 -12.04
C VAL A 292 -13.10 43.31 -12.43
N VAL A 293 -12.98 43.92 -13.60
CA VAL A 293 -13.97 44.83 -14.22
C VAL A 293 -14.12 44.49 -15.71
N ASP A 294 -15.13 45.01 -16.39
CA ASP A 294 -15.41 44.61 -17.79
C ASP A 294 -14.43 45.23 -18.78
N SER A 295 -13.97 46.45 -18.51
CA SER A 295 -12.90 47.14 -19.23
C SER A 295 -12.26 48.20 -18.33
N HIS A 296 -10.96 48.44 -18.47
CA HIS A 296 -10.25 49.53 -17.79
C HIS A 296 -8.99 49.92 -18.58
N ALA A 297 -8.82 51.21 -18.85
CA ALA A 297 -7.61 51.80 -19.40
C ALA A 297 -6.92 52.65 -18.33
N GLU A 298 -5.59 52.71 -18.37
CA GLU A 298 -4.79 53.48 -17.40
C GLU A 298 -5.16 54.96 -17.45
N GLY A 299 -5.56 55.53 -16.30
CA GLY A 299 -5.99 56.93 -16.19
C GLY A 299 -7.49 57.17 -16.47
N GLU A 300 -8.25 56.16 -16.89
CA GLU A 300 -9.70 56.24 -17.10
C GLU A 300 -10.50 55.50 -16.01
N PRO A 301 -11.74 55.92 -15.69
CA PRO A 301 -12.60 55.18 -14.78
C PRO A 301 -12.88 53.75 -15.27
N PRO A 302 -12.86 52.73 -14.40
CA PRO A 302 -13.19 51.37 -14.78
C PRO A 302 -14.66 51.22 -15.19
N VAL A 303 -14.92 50.39 -16.20
CA VAL A 303 -16.26 50.10 -16.71
C VAL A 303 -16.79 48.81 -16.07
N VAL A 304 -17.97 48.90 -15.45
CA VAL A 304 -18.69 47.76 -14.86
C VAL A 304 -20.14 47.79 -15.33
N ASN A 305 -20.51 46.87 -16.21
CA ASN A 305 -21.85 46.66 -16.75
C ASN A 305 -22.41 45.33 -16.22
N ARG A 306 -22.52 45.22 -14.89
CA ARG A 306 -22.95 44.00 -14.19
C ARG A 306 -24.14 44.29 -13.28
N PRO A 307 -25.19 43.44 -13.27
CA PRO A 307 -26.34 43.65 -12.39
C PRO A 307 -25.94 43.52 -10.92
N PRO A 308 -26.41 44.41 -10.03
CA PRO A 308 -26.06 44.37 -8.60
C PRO A 308 -26.57 43.08 -7.94
N LEU A 309 -25.81 42.59 -6.98
CA LEU A 309 -26.18 41.41 -6.20
C LEU A 309 -27.16 41.79 -5.06
N PRO A 310 -28.18 40.96 -4.78
CA PRO A 310 -28.97 41.09 -3.56
C PRO A 310 -28.10 41.02 -2.31
N GLN A 311 -28.44 41.81 -1.29
CA GLN A 311 -27.63 41.91 -0.06
C GLN A 311 -27.40 40.56 0.63
N GLU A 312 -28.38 39.66 0.58
CA GLU A 312 -28.32 38.32 1.16
C GLU A 312 -27.32 37.42 0.41
N GLU A 313 -27.18 37.60 -0.90
CA GLU A 313 -26.28 36.81 -1.75
C GLU A 313 -24.82 37.26 -1.62
N ILE A 314 -24.57 38.57 -1.42
CA ILE A 314 -23.22 39.14 -1.27
C ILE A 314 -22.41 38.40 -0.21
N ARG A 315 -23.02 38.07 0.93
CA ARG A 315 -22.34 37.37 2.02
C ARG A 315 -21.89 35.96 1.61
N ALA A 316 -22.73 35.23 0.87
CA ALA A 316 -22.42 33.89 0.41
C ALA A 316 -21.32 33.90 -0.66
N VAL A 317 -21.39 34.84 -1.61
CA VAL A 317 -20.39 35.04 -2.66
C VAL A 317 -19.03 35.45 -2.07
N LEU A 318 -19.00 36.41 -1.15
CA LEU A 318 -17.76 36.77 -0.43
C LEU A 318 -17.20 35.58 0.36
N GLY A 319 -18.07 34.79 0.98
CA GLY A 319 -17.71 33.56 1.68
C GLY A 319 -17.00 32.56 0.76
N TYR A 320 -17.51 32.35 -0.45
CA TYR A 320 -16.87 31.51 -1.46
C TYR A 320 -15.50 32.07 -1.87
N LEU A 321 -15.47 33.34 -2.31
CA LEU A 321 -14.29 33.96 -2.89
C LEU A 321 -13.10 34.04 -1.90
N TYR A 322 -13.37 34.33 -0.62
CA TYR A 322 -12.30 34.43 0.40
C TYR A 322 -11.89 33.08 0.99
N ARG A 323 -12.76 32.06 0.98
CA ARG A 323 -12.42 30.72 1.49
C ARG A 323 -11.66 29.87 0.47
N ALA A 324 -11.78 30.18 -0.81
CA ALA A 324 -10.97 29.56 -1.84
C ALA A 324 -9.47 29.80 -1.57
N PRO A 325 -8.60 28.78 -1.77
CA PRO A 325 -7.18 28.91 -1.48
C PRO A 325 -6.50 29.98 -2.35
N VAL A 326 -5.57 30.70 -1.73
CA VAL A 326 -4.63 31.59 -2.42
C VAL A 326 -3.53 30.74 -3.05
N VAL A 327 -3.28 30.94 -4.34
CA VAL A 327 -2.25 30.21 -5.11
C VAL A 327 -1.03 31.05 -5.42
N LEU A 328 -1.18 32.37 -5.45
CA LEU A 328 -0.09 33.31 -5.62
C LEU A 328 -0.39 34.55 -4.80
N ALA A 329 0.57 34.99 -4.00
CA ALA A 329 0.51 36.25 -3.27
C ALA A 329 1.84 36.98 -3.41
N ARG A 330 1.80 38.27 -3.74
CA ARG A 330 2.99 39.11 -3.82
C ARG A 330 3.00 40.09 -2.65
N PRO A 331 4.18 40.48 -2.14
CA PRO A 331 4.27 41.48 -1.09
C PRO A 331 3.72 42.83 -1.56
N GLY A 332 2.91 43.47 -0.71
CA GLY A 332 2.38 44.81 -0.95
C GLY A 332 0.92 44.84 -1.40
N THR A 333 0.47 46.04 -1.77
CA THR A 333 -0.88 46.31 -2.26
C THR A 333 -0.79 47.04 -3.60
N LEU A 334 -1.76 46.76 -4.46
CA LEU A 334 -1.95 47.43 -5.74
C LEU A 334 -2.78 48.72 -5.56
N PRO A 335 -2.63 49.70 -6.46
CA PRO A 335 -3.52 50.86 -6.52
C PRO A 335 -4.98 50.45 -6.69
N ASP A 336 -5.88 51.19 -6.05
CA ASP A 336 -7.32 51.02 -6.23
C ASP A 336 -7.77 51.70 -7.54
N ILE A 337 -8.21 50.90 -8.51
CA ILE A 337 -8.65 51.40 -9.83
C ILE A 337 -9.92 52.26 -9.78
N PHE A 338 -10.71 52.18 -8.70
CA PHE A 338 -11.89 53.04 -8.50
C PHE A 338 -11.57 54.35 -7.79
N ALA A 339 -10.37 54.48 -7.20
CA ALA A 339 -9.93 55.64 -6.43
C ALA A 339 -8.54 56.12 -6.87
N ALA A 340 -8.48 56.70 -8.08
CA ALA A 340 -7.25 57.23 -8.66
C ALA A 340 -6.56 58.24 -7.72
N GLY A 341 -5.29 57.97 -7.37
CA GLY A 341 -4.49 58.79 -6.44
C GLY A 341 -4.65 58.44 -4.95
N GLY A 342 -5.45 57.44 -4.60
CA GLY A 342 -5.58 56.92 -3.23
C GLY A 342 -4.39 56.07 -2.78
N GLN A 343 -4.32 55.80 -1.47
CA GLN A 343 -3.34 54.85 -0.91
C GLN A 343 -3.63 53.43 -1.45
N ALA A 344 -2.60 52.74 -1.91
CA ALA A 344 -2.71 51.36 -2.39
C ALA A 344 -3.22 50.43 -1.27
N ASP A 345 -4.37 49.80 -1.49
CA ASP A 345 -5.03 48.92 -0.51
C ASP A 345 -5.60 47.63 -1.14
N THR A 346 -5.48 47.47 -2.47
CA THR A 346 -5.97 46.29 -3.17
C THR A 346 -4.97 45.15 -3.01
N PRO A 347 -5.34 43.97 -2.48
CA PRO A 347 -4.38 42.88 -2.28
C PRO A 347 -3.83 42.32 -3.60
N ASP A 348 -2.51 42.15 -3.71
CA ASP A 348 -1.86 41.44 -4.83
C ASP A 348 -1.81 39.94 -4.56
N ALA A 349 -2.94 39.29 -4.74
CA ALA A 349 -3.06 37.85 -4.57
C ALA A 349 -4.07 37.26 -5.56
N PHE A 350 -3.98 35.96 -5.80
CA PHE A 350 -4.85 35.21 -6.69
C PHE A 350 -5.39 33.99 -5.96
N HIS A 351 -6.69 33.75 -6.11
CA HIS A 351 -7.39 32.60 -5.57
C HIS A 351 -7.79 31.65 -6.70
N THR A 352 -8.03 30.39 -6.36
CA THR A 352 -8.62 29.42 -7.28
C THR A 352 -9.60 28.47 -6.58
N ASP A 353 -10.60 28.00 -7.32
CA ASP A 353 -11.42 26.83 -6.95
C ASP A 353 -11.09 25.58 -7.79
N GLY A 354 -10.00 25.63 -8.57
CA GLY A 354 -9.58 24.55 -9.47
C GLY A 354 -10.19 24.63 -10.87
N THR A 355 -11.15 25.50 -11.13
CA THR A 355 -11.66 25.79 -12.49
C THR A 355 -11.43 27.25 -12.85
N TRP A 356 -11.69 28.16 -11.91
CA TRP A 356 -11.43 29.58 -12.07
C TRP A 356 -10.22 30.02 -11.27
N ILE A 357 -9.52 31.02 -11.80
CA ILE A 357 -8.53 31.82 -11.09
C ILE A 357 -9.05 33.25 -11.06
N TRP A 358 -9.05 33.89 -9.90
CA TRP A 358 -9.45 35.29 -9.77
C TRP A 358 -8.51 36.09 -8.87
N PRO A 359 -8.25 37.37 -9.20
CA PRO A 359 -7.52 38.27 -8.32
C PRO A 359 -8.29 38.54 -7.02
N ALA A 360 -7.57 38.71 -5.91
CA ALA A 360 -8.12 39.13 -4.61
C ALA A 360 -8.79 40.51 -4.66
N ALA A 361 -8.54 41.28 -5.73
CA ALA A 361 -9.30 42.49 -6.08
C ALA A 361 -10.80 42.21 -6.26
N VAL A 362 -11.19 41.04 -6.77
CA VAL A 362 -12.61 40.67 -7.00
C VAL A 362 -13.40 40.68 -5.69
N PRO A 363 -13.06 39.87 -4.65
CA PRO A 363 -13.77 39.94 -3.38
C PRO A 363 -13.55 41.28 -2.65
N HIS A 364 -12.39 41.93 -2.82
CA HIS A 364 -12.13 43.24 -2.23
C HIS A 364 -13.10 44.31 -2.75
N TYR A 365 -13.29 44.43 -4.06
CA TYR A 365 -14.20 45.42 -4.66
C TYR A 365 -15.68 45.05 -4.51
N LEU A 366 -16.03 43.77 -4.47
CA LEU A 366 -17.38 43.36 -4.07
C LEU A 366 -17.70 43.86 -2.65
N ARG A 367 -16.76 43.72 -1.71
CA ARG A 367 -16.94 44.19 -0.34
C ARG A 367 -16.96 45.71 -0.22
N LYS A 368 -16.05 46.41 -0.92
CA LYS A 368 -15.83 47.85 -0.78
C LYS A 368 -16.83 48.68 -1.59
N TYR A 369 -17.16 48.25 -2.80
CA TYR A 369 -17.94 49.02 -3.78
C TYR A 369 -19.21 48.30 -4.24
N GLY A 370 -19.46 47.07 -3.79
CA GLY A 370 -20.60 46.28 -4.26
C GLY A 370 -20.45 45.80 -5.70
N VAL A 371 -19.24 45.83 -6.27
CA VAL A 371 -18.96 45.41 -7.65
C VAL A 371 -19.15 43.89 -7.79
N PRO A 372 -20.13 43.43 -8.58
CA PRO A 372 -20.36 42.00 -8.77
C PRO A 372 -19.17 41.32 -9.48
N PRO A 373 -18.84 40.05 -9.15
CA PRO A 373 -17.95 39.23 -9.97
C PRO A 373 -18.47 39.09 -11.40
N GLU A 374 -17.58 38.72 -12.32
CA GLU A 374 -17.97 38.40 -13.70
C GLU A 374 -19.08 37.33 -13.72
N ALA A 375 -20.05 37.49 -14.64
CA ALA A 375 -21.25 36.65 -14.68
C ALA A 375 -20.94 35.14 -14.71
N GLY A 376 -19.96 34.73 -15.53
CA GLY A 376 -19.55 33.32 -15.61
C GLY A 376 -18.97 32.77 -14.30
N LEU A 377 -18.25 33.58 -13.52
CA LEU A 377 -17.76 33.18 -12.19
C LEU A 377 -18.91 33.17 -11.18
N LEU A 378 -19.81 34.16 -11.23
CA LEU A 378 -20.97 34.22 -10.35
C LEU A 378 -21.91 33.03 -10.54
N ASP A 379 -22.19 32.66 -11.78
CA ASP A 379 -23.02 31.48 -12.12
C ASP A 379 -22.34 30.20 -11.62
N HIS A 380 -21.02 30.08 -11.78
CA HIS A 380 -20.23 28.97 -11.25
C HIS A 380 -20.28 28.84 -9.72
N ILE A 381 -20.26 29.97 -9.02
CA ILE A 381 -20.39 30.02 -7.55
C ILE A 381 -21.78 29.56 -7.12
N ARG A 382 -22.83 29.98 -7.84
CA ARG A 382 -24.21 29.57 -7.60
C ARG A 382 -24.41 28.07 -7.84
N GLU A 383 -23.86 27.54 -8.94
CA GLU A 383 -23.88 26.10 -9.26
C GLU A 383 -23.22 25.22 -8.19
N ARG A 384 -22.31 25.78 -7.38
CA ARG A 384 -21.66 25.11 -6.24
C ARG A 384 -22.29 25.40 -4.89
N ASP A 385 -23.50 25.95 -4.86
CA ASP A 385 -24.20 26.32 -3.62
C ASP A 385 -23.33 27.20 -2.69
N TYR A 386 -22.51 28.08 -3.28
CA TYR A 386 -21.62 28.99 -2.57
C TYR A 386 -20.61 28.27 -1.65
N ARG A 387 -20.24 27.02 -1.95
CA ARG A 387 -19.21 26.26 -1.23
C ARG A 387 -18.02 25.97 -2.15
N PRO A 388 -16.83 26.53 -1.87
CA PRO A 388 -15.66 26.23 -2.68
C PRO A 388 -15.25 24.77 -2.49
N PRO A 389 -14.82 24.08 -3.57
CA PRO A 389 -14.32 22.72 -3.49
C PRO A 389 -12.96 22.68 -2.81
N TYR A 390 -12.54 21.48 -2.41
CA TYR A 390 -11.15 21.25 -2.02
C TYR A 390 -10.24 21.32 -3.25
N VAL A 391 -9.19 22.14 -3.19
CA VAL A 391 -8.18 22.25 -4.24
C VAL A 391 -6.88 21.62 -3.76
N GLY A 392 -6.55 20.46 -4.35
CA GLY A 392 -5.35 19.70 -4.04
C GLY A 392 -4.05 20.49 -4.26
N ALA A 393 -2.96 20.05 -3.62
CA ALA A 393 -1.67 20.74 -3.69
C ALA A 393 -1.16 20.91 -5.12
N LEU A 394 -1.24 19.86 -5.95
CA LEU A 394 -0.81 19.95 -7.34
C LEU A 394 -1.66 20.93 -8.14
N LEU A 395 -2.98 20.86 -8.05
CA LEU A 395 -3.86 21.78 -8.80
C LEU A 395 -3.60 23.24 -8.42
N ARG A 396 -3.26 23.52 -7.15
CA ARG A 396 -2.82 24.86 -6.71
C ARG A 396 -1.48 25.25 -7.34
N ALA A 397 -0.49 24.35 -7.34
CA ALA A 397 0.80 24.59 -7.98
C ALA A 397 0.67 24.77 -9.51
N THR A 398 -0.26 24.06 -10.15
CA THR A 398 -0.60 24.22 -11.57
C THR A 398 -1.25 25.57 -11.84
N ALA A 399 -2.16 26.03 -10.99
CA ALA A 399 -2.75 27.37 -11.08
C ALA A 399 -1.70 28.49 -10.88
N GLU A 400 -0.75 28.30 -9.96
CA GLU A 400 0.38 29.21 -9.80
C GLU A 400 1.28 29.24 -11.04
N ALA A 401 1.63 28.06 -11.59
CA ALA A 401 2.43 27.95 -12.81
C ALA A 401 1.75 28.64 -14.00
N ASP A 402 0.44 28.50 -14.13
CA ASP A 402 -0.39 29.17 -15.14
C ASP A 402 -0.29 30.70 -15.04
N LEU A 403 -0.47 31.26 -13.83
CA LEU A 403 -0.32 32.70 -13.58
C LEU A 403 1.09 33.24 -13.86
N LEU A 404 2.11 32.40 -13.70
CA LEU A 404 3.51 32.76 -13.91
C LEU A 404 3.99 32.47 -15.35
N GLY A 405 3.16 31.88 -16.22
CA GLY A 405 3.56 31.44 -17.56
C GLY A 405 4.66 30.37 -17.55
N ARG A 406 4.69 29.52 -16.51
CA ARG A 406 5.67 28.44 -16.34
C ARG A 406 5.08 27.10 -16.79
N PRO A 407 5.92 26.12 -17.17
CA PRO A 407 5.44 24.75 -17.40
C PRO A 407 4.70 24.21 -16.18
N TYR A 408 3.61 23.50 -16.42
CA TYR A 408 2.82 22.90 -15.34
C TYR A 408 3.65 21.82 -14.62
N PRO A 409 3.56 21.75 -13.29
CA PRO A 409 4.26 20.74 -12.51
C PRO A 409 3.78 19.32 -12.89
N PRO A 410 4.68 18.33 -12.89
CA PRO A 410 4.32 16.94 -13.17
C PRO A 410 3.49 16.36 -12.02
N ARG A 411 2.61 15.41 -12.37
CA ARG A 411 1.96 14.54 -11.37
C ARG A 411 2.95 13.58 -10.72
N THR A 412 2.58 13.05 -9.56
CA THR A 412 3.30 11.96 -8.89
C THR A 412 2.37 10.78 -8.60
N PRO A 413 2.91 9.55 -8.46
CA PRO A 413 2.11 8.37 -8.10
C PRO A 413 1.33 8.53 -6.79
N ASP A 414 1.85 9.30 -5.83
CA ASP A 414 1.21 9.55 -4.53
C ASP A 414 -0.19 10.19 -4.65
N GLU A 415 -0.48 10.85 -5.78
CA GLU A 415 -1.75 11.51 -6.03
C GLU A 415 -2.88 10.55 -6.40
N LEU A 416 -2.56 9.32 -6.79
CA LEU A 416 -3.57 8.30 -7.07
C LEU A 416 -4.32 7.88 -5.80
N GLY A 417 -3.78 8.16 -4.62
CA GLY A 417 -4.48 8.04 -3.34
C GLY A 417 -4.79 6.61 -2.91
N GLU A 418 -4.22 5.60 -3.58
CA GLU A 418 -4.39 4.20 -3.22
C GLU A 418 -3.44 3.84 -2.08
N PRO A 419 -3.94 3.58 -0.86
CA PRO A 419 -3.08 3.16 0.24
C PRO A 419 -2.53 1.75 -0.05
N ASP A 420 -1.31 1.50 0.40
CA ASP A 420 -0.76 0.15 0.45
C ASP A 420 -1.64 -0.78 1.32
N GLN A 421 -1.44 -2.09 1.19
CA GLN A 421 -2.30 -3.07 1.85
C GLN A 421 -2.25 -2.97 3.39
N VAL A 422 -1.10 -2.65 3.97
CA VAL A 422 -0.94 -2.48 5.43
C VAL A 422 -1.70 -1.24 5.89
N THR A 423 -1.52 -0.11 5.20
CA THR A 423 -2.28 1.12 5.48
C THR A 423 -3.78 0.93 5.34
N ARG A 424 -4.24 0.14 4.36
CA ARG A 424 -5.67 -0.20 4.21
C ARG A 424 -6.21 -0.97 5.41
N VAL A 425 -5.49 -2.00 5.84
CA VAL A 425 -5.82 -2.80 7.03
C VAL A 425 -5.86 -1.93 8.29
N ASP A 426 -4.92 -0.98 8.40
CA ASP A 426 -4.86 -0.04 9.51
C ASP A 426 -6.01 0.97 9.55
N ARG A 427 -6.59 1.27 8.39
CA ARG A 427 -7.81 2.08 8.29
C ARG A 427 -9.09 1.27 8.52
N GLY A 428 -8.98 0.00 8.92
CA GLY A 428 -10.10 -0.89 9.19
C GLY A 428 -10.72 -1.52 7.95
N GLY A 429 -10.08 -1.42 6.79
CA GLY A 429 -10.50 -2.11 5.57
C GLY A 429 -9.95 -3.53 5.49
N GLU A 430 -10.59 -4.39 4.71
CA GLU A 430 -10.01 -5.69 4.33
C GLU A 430 -8.98 -5.51 3.22
N PRO A 431 -7.90 -6.31 3.20
CA PRO A 431 -6.90 -6.24 2.13
C PRO A 431 -7.51 -6.75 0.82
N THR A 432 -7.15 -6.13 -0.31
CA THR A 432 -7.71 -6.50 -1.63
C THR A 432 -7.06 -7.75 -2.22
N ARG A 433 -5.92 -8.15 -1.67
CA ARG A 433 -5.23 -9.42 -1.93
C ARG A 433 -4.73 -9.99 -0.61
N SER A 434 -4.33 -11.27 -0.61
CA SER A 434 -3.57 -11.83 0.51
C SER A 434 -2.33 -10.96 0.79
N LEU A 435 -2.10 -10.68 2.07
CA LEU A 435 -0.90 -9.99 2.52
C LEU A 435 0.32 -10.88 2.28
N ARG A 436 1.43 -10.25 1.88
CA ARG A 436 2.73 -10.89 1.83
C ARG A 436 3.23 -11.19 3.23
N ALA A 437 4.15 -12.14 3.40
CA ALA A 437 4.60 -12.50 4.74
C ALA A 437 5.18 -11.30 5.52
N SER A 438 5.98 -10.45 4.86
CA SER A 438 6.50 -9.20 5.42
C SER A 438 5.40 -8.23 5.86
N GLU A 439 4.32 -8.12 5.08
CA GLU A 439 3.15 -7.29 5.41
C GLU A 439 2.40 -7.85 6.62
N VAL A 440 2.24 -9.18 6.71
CA VAL A 440 1.66 -9.85 7.89
C VAL A 440 2.48 -9.56 9.14
N LEU A 441 3.81 -9.69 9.08
CA LEU A 441 4.69 -9.42 10.22
C LEU A 441 4.65 -7.95 10.65
N ALA A 442 4.55 -7.01 9.70
CA ALA A 442 4.35 -5.59 9.99
C ALA A 442 3.02 -5.33 10.72
N VAL A 443 1.91 -5.89 10.23
CA VAL A 443 0.60 -5.80 10.87
C VAL A 443 0.63 -6.43 12.26
N LEU A 444 1.24 -7.60 12.40
CA LEU A 444 1.39 -8.31 13.69
C LEU A 444 2.08 -7.43 14.73
N ARG A 445 3.24 -6.86 14.41
CA ARG A 445 3.96 -5.94 15.33
C ARG A 445 3.09 -4.78 15.74
N LYS A 446 2.39 -4.17 14.78
CA LYS A 446 1.51 -3.03 15.06
C LYS A 446 0.37 -3.41 16.00
N ARG A 447 -0.30 -4.54 15.78
CA ARG A 447 -1.39 -5.03 16.63
C ARG A 447 -0.90 -5.40 18.04
N LEU A 448 0.27 -6.03 18.16
CA LEU A 448 0.88 -6.31 19.47
C LEU A 448 1.18 -5.00 20.23
N ALA A 449 1.74 -4.00 19.56
CA ALA A 449 2.01 -2.69 20.16
C ALA A 449 0.72 -1.94 20.56
N GLU A 450 -0.31 -1.93 19.70
CA GLU A 450 -1.62 -1.32 19.99
C GLU A 450 -2.32 -1.95 21.20
N HIS A 451 -2.11 -3.25 21.43
CA HIS A 451 -2.62 -3.97 22.60
C HIS A 451 -1.70 -3.92 23.82
N GLY A 452 -0.60 -3.15 23.77
CA GLY A 452 0.31 -2.95 24.89
C GLY A 452 1.13 -4.18 25.26
N VAL A 453 1.36 -5.10 24.31
CA VAL A 453 2.27 -6.23 24.50
C VAL A 453 3.71 -5.70 24.56
N ALA A 454 4.43 -6.06 25.62
CA ALA A 454 5.82 -5.63 25.80
C ALA A 454 6.72 -6.24 24.71
N PRO A 455 7.67 -5.47 24.13
CA PRO A 455 8.65 -6.02 23.19
C PRO A 455 9.53 -7.15 23.77
N SER A 456 9.60 -7.28 25.10
CA SER A 456 10.26 -8.39 25.79
C SER A 456 9.43 -9.68 25.81
N ALA A 457 8.11 -9.59 25.69
CA ALA A 457 7.20 -10.73 25.78
C ALA A 457 7.21 -11.61 24.52
N TYR A 458 7.74 -11.09 23.41
CA TYR A 458 7.79 -11.84 22.16
C TYR A 458 9.05 -11.60 21.33
N ARG A 459 9.30 -12.52 20.40
CA ARG A 459 10.32 -12.44 19.34
C ARG A 459 9.71 -12.84 18.01
N ILE A 460 10.11 -12.15 16.94
CA ILE A 460 9.79 -12.51 15.55
C ILE A 460 11.14 -12.72 14.84
N GLY A 461 11.31 -13.84 14.15
CA GLY A 461 12.56 -14.18 13.47
C GLY A 461 13.49 -15.07 14.30
N GLU A 462 14.80 -14.95 14.07
CA GLU A 462 15.80 -15.79 14.73
C GLU A 462 15.67 -15.75 16.26
N ALA A 463 15.75 -16.93 16.87
CA ALA A 463 15.93 -17.04 18.30
C ALA A 463 17.32 -16.47 18.58
N GLY A 464 17.39 -15.25 19.12
CA GLY A 464 18.67 -14.69 19.54
C GLY A 464 19.43 -15.74 20.36
N ASP A 465 20.73 -15.88 20.09
CA ASP A 465 21.67 -16.50 21.01
C ASP A 465 21.71 -15.63 22.28
N ASP A 466 20.64 -15.67 23.06
CA ASP A 466 20.53 -14.96 24.31
C ASP A 466 21.35 -15.76 25.34
N GLN A 467 22.67 -15.49 25.32
CA GLN A 467 23.58 -15.68 26.47
C GLN A 467 23.12 -14.87 27.70
N HIS A 468 22.06 -14.07 27.57
CA HIS A 468 21.35 -13.39 28.65
C HIS A 468 19.97 -14.02 28.81
N GLY A 469 19.92 -15.16 29.52
CA GLY A 469 18.71 -15.91 29.84
C GLY A 469 17.61 -15.06 30.48
N GLY A 470 16.76 -14.47 29.64
CA GLY A 470 15.42 -14.09 30.01
C GLY A 470 14.52 -15.31 29.80
N ASP A 471 13.97 -15.84 30.90
CA ASP A 471 12.94 -16.87 30.81
C ASP A 471 11.69 -16.29 30.12
N ALA A 472 11.22 -17.02 29.10
CA ALA A 472 9.89 -16.95 28.51
C ALA A 472 9.48 -15.78 27.61
N ALA A 473 10.19 -15.55 26.49
CA ALA A 473 9.58 -14.88 25.34
C ALA A 473 8.81 -15.89 24.47
N TRP A 474 7.59 -15.55 24.05
CA TRP A 474 6.92 -16.28 22.96
C TRP A 474 7.58 -15.93 21.63
N SER A 475 7.86 -16.92 20.78
CA SER A 475 8.50 -16.68 19.49
C SER A 475 7.57 -17.05 18.33
N LEU A 476 7.64 -16.27 17.24
CA LEU A 476 7.23 -16.67 15.90
C LEU A 476 8.48 -16.73 15.03
N ARG A 477 8.81 -17.90 14.47
CA ARG A 477 10.00 -18.06 13.63
C ARG A 477 9.80 -19.08 12.53
N ARG A 478 10.60 -18.97 11.47
CA ARG A 478 10.62 -19.95 10.39
C ARG A 478 11.49 -21.16 10.75
N THR A 479 11.03 -22.36 10.42
CA THR A 479 11.76 -23.62 10.63
C THR A 479 11.63 -24.53 9.41
N GLY A 480 12.36 -25.65 9.39
CA GLY A 480 12.20 -26.67 8.35
C GLY A 480 10.84 -27.38 8.32
N ARG A 481 9.95 -27.12 9.31
CA ARG A 481 8.57 -27.65 9.37
C ARG A 481 7.51 -26.57 9.10
N GLY A 482 7.91 -25.41 8.57
CA GLY A 482 7.07 -24.23 8.43
C GLY A 482 7.26 -23.23 9.58
N TRP A 483 6.26 -22.39 9.80
CA TRP A 483 6.26 -21.34 10.82
C TRP A 483 5.95 -21.91 12.20
N GLU A 484 6.88 -21.76 13.14
CA GLU A 484 6.74 -22.19 14.52
C GLU A 484 6.29 -21.05 15.42
N VAL A 485 5.27 -21.32 16.25
CA VAL A 485 4.88 -20.47 17.38
C VAL A 485 5.03 -21.28 18.67
N ALA A 486 5.81 -20.78 19.61
CA ALA A 486 6.07 -21.46 20.88
C ALA A 486 6.39 -20.47 22.01
N GLY A 487 6.04 -20.82 23.25
CA GLY A 487 6.69 -20.23 24.43
C GLY A 487 8.08 -20.83 24.61
N HIS A 488 8.93 -20.24 25.45
CA HIS A 488 10.25 -20.81 25.76
C HIS A 488 10.48 -20.92 27.26
N GLU A 489 11.06 -22.03 27.71
CA GLU A 489 11.48 -22.22 29.11
C GLU A 489 12.90 -22.76 29.11
N GLY A 490 13.84 -22.08 29.78
CA GLY A 490 15.26 -22.43 29.73
C GLY A 490 15.83 -22.51 28.30
N GLY A 491 15.37 -21.62 27.41
CA GLY A 491 15.77 -21.57 25.99
C GLY A 491 15.24 -22.70 25.11
N ARG A 492 14.28 -23.50 25.60
CA ARG A 492 13.65 -24.59 24.83
C ARG A 492 12.19 -24.26 24.55
N PRO A 493 11.68 -24.55 23.33
CA PRO A 493 10.29 -24.31 22.99
C PRO A 493 9.35 -25.21 23.81
N THR A 494 8.32 -24.62 24.39
CA THR A 494 7.22 -25.31 25.08
C THR A 494 5.99 -25.34 24.19
N GLU A 495 5.45 -26.55 23.96
CA GLU A 495 4.27 -26.81 23.10
C GLU A 495 4.34 -26.13 21.71
N PRO A 496 5.40 -26.38 20.90
CA PRO A 496 5.53 -25.73 19.61
C PRO A 496 4.39 -26.11 18.68
N ARG A 497 3.82 -25.09 18.01
CA ARG A 497 2.80 -25.23 16.97
C ARG A 497 3.38 -24.82 15.63
N TYR A 498 3.14 -25.62 14.61
CA TYR A 498 3.65 -25.39 13.26
C TYR A 498 2.52 -25.01 12.31
N PHE A 499 2.78 -24.05 11.43
CA PHE A 499 1.83 -23.52 10.47
C PHE A 499 2.48 -23.44 9.09
N ASP A 500 1.71 -23.74 8.04
CA ASP A 500 2.21 -23.63 6.67
C ASP A 500 2.32 -22.17 6.22
N ARG A 501 1.48 -21.28 6.76
CA ARG A 501 1.43 -19.86 6.40
C ARG A 501 1.70 -18.97 7.60
N VAL A 502 2.46 -17.89 7.37
CA VAL A 502 2.79 -16.93 8.42
C VAL A 502 1.56 -16.23 9.00
N ALA A 503 0.51 -16.03 8.19
CA ALA A 503 -0.74 -15.42 8.65
C ALA A 503 -1.38 -16.21 9.79
N ASP A 504 -1.37 -17.54 9.68
CA ASP A 504 -1.93 -18.43 10.70
C ASP A 504 -1.05 -18.48 11.95
N ALA A 505 0.28 -18.45 11.77
CA ALA A 505 1.23 -18.30 12.86
C ALA A 505 1.06 -16.96 13.59
N ALA A 506 0.85 -15.86 12.87
CA ALA A 506 0.61 -14.53 13.43
C ALA A 506 -0.69 -14.50 14.25
N HIS A 507 -1.77 -15.11 13.75
CA HIS A 507 -3.01 -15.29 14.51
C HIS A 507 -2.77 -16.09 15.80
N ALA A 508 -1.98 -17.17 15.72
CA ALA A 508 -1.65 -17.99 16.88
C ALA A 508 -0.81 -17.25 17.92
N LEU A 509 0.16 -16.43 17.51
CA LEU A 509 0.96 -15.60 18.43
C LEU A 509 0.09 -14.54 19.11
N LEU A 510 -0.75 -13.82 18.36
CA LEU A 510 -1.71 -12.87 18.92
C LEU A 510 -2.61 -13.55 19.94
N GLY A 511 -3.18 -14.71 19.61
CA GLY A 511 -4.00 -15.49 20.52
C GLY A 511 -3.23 -15.91 21.77
N ALA A 512 -1.99 -16.40 21.62
CA ALA A 512 -1.17 -16.85 22.73
C ALA A 512 -0.87 -15.74 23.75
N LEU A 513 -0.65 -14.51 23.27
CA LEU A 513 -0.30 -13.35 24.10
C LEU A 513 -1.51 -12.60 24.65
N LEU A 514 -2.58 -12.46 23.85
CA LEU A 514 -3.75 -11.65 24.22
C LEU A 514 -4.81 -12.42 25.02
N LEU A 515 -4.93 -13.75 24.85
CA LEU A 515 -5.83 -14.57 25.67
C LEU A 515 -5.36 -14.66 27.13
N PHE A 516 -4.05 -14.55 27.36
CA PHE A 516 -3.45 -14.60 28.68
C PHE A 516 -2.62 -13.33 28.94
N PRO A 517 -3.25 -12.22 29.38
CA PRO A 517 -2.60 -10.91 29.51
C PRO A 517 -1.34 -10.87 30.39
N GLY A 518 -1.12 -11.88 31.25
CA GLY A 518 0.13 -12.02 31.99
C GLY A 518 1.34 -12.24 31.07
N ARG A 519 1.16 -13.02 29.98
CA ARG A 519 2.21 -13.28 28.98
C ARG A 519 2.59 -12.02 28.22
N ALA A 520 1.63 -11.15 27.94
CA ALA A 520 1.88 -9.88 27.26
C ALA A 520 2.82 -8.92 28.02
N ARG A 521 3.13 -9.21 29.30
CA ARG A 521 3.98 -8.39 30.18
C ARG A 521 5.25 -9.12 30.63
N GLU A 522 5.55 -10.26 30.04
CA GLU A 522 6.70 -11.10 30.39
C GLU A 522 8.03 -10.37 30.13
N GLY A 523 9.00 -10.54 31.01
CA GLY A 523 10.27 -9.79 31.01
C GLY A 523 10.21 -8.38 31.62
N VAL A 524 9.05 -7.91 32.07
CA VAL A 524 8.93 -6.69 32.90
C VAL A 524 9.17 -7.09 34.37
N PRO A 525 10.20 -6.55 35.06
CA PRO A 525 10.54 -6.96 36.43
C PRO A 525 9.36 -6.83 37.40
N GLY A 526 9.13 -7.85 38.23
CA GLY A 526 8.14 -7.79 39.31
C GLY A 526 8.42 -6.66 40.31
N ASP A 527 9.68 -6.30 40.54
CA ASP A 527 10.06 -5.19 41.44
C ASP A 527 10.03 -3.81 40.78
N ALA A 528 9.76 -3.75 39.46
CA ALA A 528 9.22 -2.53 38.84
C ALA A 528 7.76 -2.27 39.27
N GLU A 529 7.17 -3.15 40.12
CA GLU A 529 5.98 -2.89 40.94
C GLU A 529 6.27 -2.10 42.24
N ALA A 530 7.47 -1.50 42.42
CA ALA A 530 7.48 -0.23 43.13
C ALA A 530 6.48 0.69 42.40
N PRO A 531 5.59 1.42 43.09
CA PRO A 531 4.56 2.23 42.43
C PRO A 531 5.23 2.99 41.30
N GLU A 532 4.76 2.81 40.05
CA GLU A 532 5.27 3.55 38.88
C GLU A 532 5.70 4.92 39.37
N PRO A 533 6.98 5.32 39.25
CA PRO A 533 7.40 6.62 39.76
C PRO A 533 6.39 7.62 39.23
N VAL A 534 5.70 8.29 40.16
CA VAL A 534 4.50 9.07 39.91
C VAL A 534 4.85 10.20 38.95
N GLN A 535 4.90 9.89 37.67
CA GLN A 535 5.17 10.76 36.54
C GLN A 535 4.11 10.40 35.49
N HIS A 536 2.82 10.65 35.61
CA HIS A 536 2.00 11.34 36.59
C HIS A 536 0.68 10.53 36.69
N ALA A 537 -0.02 10.53 37.84
CA ALA A 537 -1.34 9.89 37.91
C ALA A 537 -2.33 10.40 36.83
N THR A 538 -2.06 11.57 36.24
CA THR A 538 -2.80 12.21 35.14
C THR A 538 -2.70 11.52 33.78
N ASP A 539 -1.85 10.50 33.61
CA ASP A 539 -1.67 9.85 32.32
C ASP A 539 -2.79 8.85 31.99
N TRP A 540 -3.59 8.49 33.00
CA TRP A 540 -4.77 7.66 32.82
C TRP A 540 -6.02 8.52 32.64
N PRO A 541 -6.87 8.24 31.63
CA PRO A 541 -8.07 9.04 31.36
C PRO A 541 -9.16 8.88 32.44
N ILE A 542 -9.05 7.86 33.29
CA ILE A 542 -9.97 7.60 34.39
C ILE A 542 -9.17 7.50 35.69
N LEU A 543 -9.54 8.35 36.65
CA LEU A 543 -8.90 8.39 37.96
C LEU A 543 -9.85 7.85 39.05
N PRO A 544 -9.30 7.26 40.12
CA PRO A 544 -10.08 6.93 41.31
C PRO A 544 -10.75 8.18 41.89
N LEU A 545 -12.05 8.11 42.18
CA LEU A 545 -12.75 9.18 42.87
C LEU A 545 -12.34 9.25 44.35
N ARG A 546 -12.73 10.34 45.02
CA ARG A 546 -12.41 10.55 46.43
C ARG A 546 -12.84 9.36 47.28
N GLY A 547 -11.90 8.80 48.02
CA GLY A 547 -12.11 7.64 48.88
C GLY A 547 -11.81 6.30 48.22
N GLU A 548 -11.65 6.22 46.90
CA GLU A 548 -11.21 5.00 46.23
C GLU A 548 -9.68 4.81 46.34
N PRO A 549 -9.17 3.56 46.31
CA PRO A 549 -7.73 3.30 46.34
C PRO A 549 -7.03 4.00 45.16
N PRO A 550 -5.85 4.63 45.37
CA PRO A 550 -5.12 5.31 44.31
C PRO A 550 -4.54 4.32 43.28
N LEU A 551 -4.18 4.81 42.08
CA LEU A 551 -3.76 3.96 40.96
C LEU A 551 -2.52 3.08 41.21
N GLY A 552 -1.71 3.40 42.23
CA GLY A 552 -0.59 2.58 42.67
C GLY A 552 -1.02 1.22 43.27
N PHE A 553 -2.29 1.06 43.64
CA PHE A 553 -2.84 -0.19 44.18
C PHE A 553 -3.33 -1.18 43.11
N TYR A 554 -3.15 -0.84 41.83
CA TYR A 554 -3.56 -1.68 40.72
C TYR A 554 -2.38 -1.93 39.79
N ARG A 555 -2.08 -3.21 39.56
CA ARG A 555 -1.15 -3.67 38.53
C ARG A 555 -1.91 -4.05 37.26
N GLY A 556 -1.19 -4.17 36.14
CA GLY A 556 -1.82 -4.58 34.87
C GLY A 556 -2.88 -3.62 34.34
N LYS A 557 -2.75 -2.32 34.68
CA LYS A 557 -3.69 -1.26 34.29
C LYS A 557 -3.82 -1.17 32.77
N ARG A 558 -5.04 -1.13 32.25
CA ARG A 558 -5.35 -0.93 30.83
C ARG A 558 -6.79 -0.45 30.62
N MET A 559 -7.05 0.20 29.49
CA MET A 559 -8.41 0.57 29.10
C MET A 559 -9.12 -0.64 28.47
N VAL A 560 -10.36 -0.89 28.87
CA VAL A 560 -11.23 -1.91 28.28
C VAL A 560 -12.65 -1.36 28.13
N GLU A 561 -13.43 -1.96 27.25
CA GLU A 561 -14.87 -1.72 27.18
C GLU A 561 -15.60 -2.88 27.88
N LEU A 562 -16.47 -2.54 28.83
CA LEU A 562 -17.43 -3.47 29.40
C LEU A 562 -18.71 -3.43 28.54
N PRO A 563 -19.16 -4.56 27.98
CA PRO A 563 -20.35 -4.58 27.13
C PRO A 563 -21.64 -4.35 27.93
N ALA A 564 -22.70 -3.96 27.22
CA ALA A 564 -24.05 -3.98 27.80
C ALA A 564 -24.40 -5.40 28.27
N GLY A 565 -25.08 -5.51 29.40
CA GLY A 565 -25.42 -6.77 30.06
C GLY A 565 -24.36 -7.26 31.06
N THR A 566 -23.17 -6.66 31.13
CA THR A 566 -22.18 -7.02 32.15
C THR A 566 -22.70 -6.71 33.56
N THR A 567 -22.68 -7.70 34.45
CA THR A 567 -22.97 -7.53 35.86
C THR A 567 -21.70 -7.18 36.64
N VAL A 568 -21.75 -6.10 37.41
CA VAL A 568 -20.65 -5.61 38.25
C VAL A 568 -21.08 -5.49 39.72
N LEU A 569 -20.15 -5.80 40.61
CA LEU A 569 -20.25 -5.74 42.05
C LEU A 569 -19.55 -4.50 42.58
N ARG A 570 -20.15 -3.84 43.57
CA ARG A 570 -19.55 -2.73 44.30
C ARG A 570 -19.58 -2.99 45.80
N PHE A 571 -18.47 -2.68 46.46
CA PHE A 571 -18.33 -2.58 47.91
C PHE A 571 -18.18 -1.10 48.29
N GLY A 572 -19.27 -0.46 48.71
CA GLY A 572 -19.34 0.95 49.09
C GLY A 572 -20.49 1.73 48.43
N THR A 573 -20.65 2.99 48.83
CA THR A 573 -21.73 3.90 48.39
C THR A 573 -21.66 4.24 46.90
N ASP A 574 -22.74 4.70 46.29
CA ASP A 574 -22.80 5.06 44.86
C ASP A 574 -21.95 6.30 44.44
N ALA A 575 -21.35 7.02 45.40
CA ALA A 575 -20.53 8.20 45.16
C ALA A 575 -19.13 7.90 44.56
N GLY A 576 -18.65 6.66 44.65
CA GLY A 576 -17.37 6.25 44.06
C GLY A 576 -17.53 5.57 42.71
N ASN A 577 -16.40 5.25 42.07
CA ASN A 577 -16.34 4.71 40.70
C ASN A 577 -15.67 3.34 40.57
N LEU A 578 -15.29 2.70 41.68
CA LEU A 578 -14.70 1.35 41.67
C LEU A 578 -15.78 0.27 41.68
N VAL A 579 -15.73 -0.64 40.72
CA VAL A 579 -16.55 -1.86 40.69
C VAL A 579 -15.68 -3.07 40.34
N HIS A 580 -16.21 -4.26 40.57
CA HIS A 580 -15.56 -5.55 40.34
C HIS A 580 -16.49 -6.47 39.54
N PRO A 581 -16.01 -7.56 38.94
CA PRO A 581 -16.89 -8.63 38.47
C PRO A 581 -17.83 -9.15 39.57
N GLU A 582 -19.03 -9.59 39.20
CA GLU A 582 -20.07 -10.05 40.15
C GLU A 582 -19.57 -11.11 41.17
N GLY A 583 -18.66 -12.00 40.73
CA GLY A 583 -18.15 -13.10 41.54
C GLY A 583 -16.96 -12.77 42.46
N THR A 584 -16.50 -11.51 42.51
CA THR A 584 -15.30 -11.13 43.28
C THR A 584 -15.53 -11.27 44.79
N ARG A 585 -14.58 -11.92 45.49
CA ARG A 585 -14.63 -12.05 46.95
C ARG A 585 -14.03 -10.82 47.62
N PHE A 586 -14.62 -10.38 48.72
CA PHE A 586 -14.16 -9.18 49.43
C PHE A 586 -12.64 -9.18 49.77
N PRO A 587 -12.03 -10.27 50.27
CA PRO A 587 -10.59 -10.28 50.58
C PRO A 587 -9.68 -10.03 49.37
N GLU A 588 -10.14 -10.31 48.16
CA GLU A 588 -9.37 -10.09 46.93
C GLU A 588 -9.36 -8.60 46.53
N THR A 589 -10.27 -7.78 47.08
CA THR A 589 -10.41 -6.36 46.70
C THR A 589 -9.36 -5.44 47.32
N SER A 590 -8.69 -5.88 48.39
CA SER A 590 -7.78 -5.03 49.18
C SER A 590 -8.43 -3.74 49.71
N LEU A 591 -9.75 -3.74 49.91
CA LEU A 591 -10.51 -2.61 50.47
C LEU A 591 -10.54 -2.63 52.01
N THR A 592 -10.94 -1.50 52.60
CA THR A 592 -11.15 -1.40 54.06
C THR A 592 -12.39 -2.18 54.51
N PHE A 593 -12.29 -2.88 55.65
CA PHE A 593 -13.30 -3.84 56.14
C PHE A 593 -14.71 -3.25 56.33
N ASP A 594 -14.84 -1.96 56.56
CA ASP A 594 -16.13 -1.26 56.68
C ASP A 594 -16.99 -1.40 55.40
N ARG A 595 -16.35 -1.57 54.24
CA ARG A 595 -17.04 -1.68 52.95
C ARG A 595 -17.62 -3.06 52.66
N GLU A 596 -17.28 -4.09 53.43
CA GLU A 596 -17.70 -5.48 53.15
C GLU A 596 -19.23 -5.62 53.17
N HIS A 597 -19.89 -4.87 54.06
CA HIS A 597 -21.33 -4.94 54.26
C HIS A 597 -22.12 -4.08 53.25
N ASP A 598 -21.49 -3.06 52.64
CA ASP A 598 -22.10 -2.15 51.68
C ASP A 598 -22.02 -2.72 50.26
N ARG A 599 -22.70 -3.84 50.04
CA ARG A 599 -22.61 -4.61 48.79
C ARG A 599 -23.77 -4.31 47.84
N HIS A 600 -23.46 -3.93 46.61
CA HIS A 600 -24.45 -3.61 45.58
C HIS A 600 -24.07 -4.19 44.21
N THR A 601 -25.04 -4.73 43.50
CA THR A 601 -24.85 -5.28 42.15
C THR A 601 -25.53 -4.38 41.12
N TYR A 602 -24.89 -4.19 39.96
CA TYR A 602 -25.41 -3.40 38.86
C TYR A 602 -25.24 -4.15 37.54
N VAL A 603 -26.15 -3.92 36.59
CA VAL A 603 -26.03 -4.40 35.20
C VAL A 603 -25.83 -3.19 34.30
N LEU A 604 -24.84 -3.28 33.41
CA LEU A 604 -24.63 -2.28 32.37
C LEU A 604 -25.77 -2.32 31.35
N ARG A 605 -26.38 -1.17 31.05
CA ARG A 605 -27.43 -1.06 30.02
C ARG A 605 -26.89 -0.61 28.67
N ARG A 606 -25.67 -0.08 28.64
CA ARG A 606 -24.91 0.26 27.43
C ARG A 606 -23.42 0.03 27.68
N PRO A 607 -22.58 -0.09 26.64
CA PRO A 607 -21.15 -0.26 26.82
C PRO A 607 -20.51 0.90 27.59
N LEU A 608 -19.53 0.60 28.45
CA LEU A 608 -18.75 1.58 29.20
C LEU A 608 -17.26 1.33 29.04
N HIS A 609 -16.51 2.36 28.64
CA HIS A 609 -15.05 2.34 28.67
C HIS A 609 -14.58 2.55 30.11
N VAL A 610 -13.75 1.65 30.61
CA VAL A 610 -13.29 1.61 32.00
C VAL A 610 -11.78 1.40 32.05
N LEU A 611 -11.17 1.87 33.13
CA LEU A 611 -9.80 1.51 33.45
C LEU A 611 -9.88 0.22 34.28
N THR A 612 -9.32 -0.87 33.77
CA THR A 612 -9.21 -2.12 34.52
C THR A 612 -7.82 -2.31 35.08
N GLY A 613 -7.71 -3.00 36.21
CA GLY A 613 -6.46 -3.45 36.80
C GLY A 613 -6.68 -4.60 37.75
N VAL A 614 -5.60 -5.17 38.27
CA VAL A 614 -5.64 -6.21 39.31
C VAL A 614 -5.16 -5.59 40.61
N THR A 615 -5.95 -5.73 41.68
CA THR A 615 -5.59 -5.21 43.00
C THR A 615 -4.32 -5.90 43.52
N ILE A 616 -3.42 -5.11 44.10
CA ILE A 616 -2.23 -5.64 44.78
C ILE A 616 -2.55 -6.01 46.23
N PRO A 617 -1.75 -6.87 46.89
CA PRO A 617 -1.90 -7.13 48.31
C PRO A 617 -1.80 -5.85 49.14
N TRP A 618 -2.64 -5.71 50.16
CA TRP A 618 -2.57 -4.58 51.09
C TRP A 618 -3.01 -4.98 52.50
N ARG A 619 -2.17 -4.68 53.49
CA ARG A 619 -2.31 -5.16 54.87
C ARG A 619 -2.44 -6.69 54.89
N ASP A 620 -3.47 -7.22 55.54
CA ASP A 620 -3.73 -8.66 55.69
C ASP A 620 -4.55 -9.25 54.52
N LEU A 621 -4.86 -8.44 53.49
CA LEU A 621 -5.66 -8.87 52.34
C LEU A 621 -4.77 -9.28 51.16
N PRO A 622 -5.03 -10.45 50.54
CA PRO A 622 -4.19 -11.01 49.48
C PRO A 622 -4.25 -10.23 48.16
N GLY A 623 -5.27 -9.39 47.93
CA GLY A 623 -5.49 -8.76 46.63
C GLY A 623 -5.87 -9.78 45.54
N GLY A 624 -5.66 -9.40 44.27
CA GLY A 624 -5.89 -10.27 43.12
C GLY A 624 -7.25 -10.11 42.43
N ALA A 625 -8.14 -9.25 42.93
CA ALA A 625 -9.39 -8.94 42.26
C ALA A 625 -9.16 -8.14 40.98
N VAL A 626 -9.93 -8.47 39.93
CA VAL A 626 -10.11 -7.54 38.81
C VAL A 626 -10.93 -6.36 39.31
N ALA A 627 -10.42 -5.16 39.07
CA ALA A 627 -11.07 -3.89 39.36
C ALA A 627 -11.42 -3.18 38.05
N TYR A 628 -12.52 -2.45 38.06
CA TYR A 628 -12.95 -1.54 37.01
C TYR A 628 -13.22 -0.17 37.63
N LEU A 629 -12.46 0.84 37.21
CA LEU A 629 -12.73 2.23 37.51
C LEU A 629 -13.58 2.80 36.37
N LEU A 630 -14.79 3.23 36.71
CA LEU A 630 -15.73 3.85 35.78
C LEU A 630 -15.36 5.33 35.54
N PRO A 631 -15.73 5.94 34.40
CA PRO A 631 -15.42 7.35 34.10
C PRO A 631 -16.04 8.36 35.06
N ARG A 632 -17.07 7.95 35.81
CA ARG A 632 -17.90 8.77 36.70
C ARG A 632 -18.36 7.90 37.89
N ALA A 633 -18.90 8.55 38.91
CA ALA A 633 -19.50 7.86 40.05
C ALA A 633 -20.63 6.90 39.61
N VAL A 634 -20.80 5.80 40.33
CA VAL A 634 -21.84 4.80 40.04
C VAL A 634 -23.23 5.44 40.04
N GLY A 635 -23.52 6.34 40.98
CA GLY A 635 -24.81 7.06 41.03
C GLY A 635 -25.12 7.84 39.75
N GLN A 636 -24.11 8.49 39.15
CA GLN A 636 -24.29 9.22 37.89
C GLN A 636 -24.53 8.29 36.69
N HIS A 637 -23.93 7.11 36.71
CA HIS A 637 -24.19 6.10 35.69
C HIS A 637 -25.58 5.48 35.85
N VAL A 638 -26.09 5.38 37.08
CA VAL A 638 -27.48 4.97 37.33
C VAL A 638 -28.46 6.05 36.85
N GLU A 639 -28.24 7.31 37.22
CA GLU A 639 -29.08 8.44 36.80
C GLU A 639 -29.14 8.62 35.28
N SER A 640 -28.01 8.43 34.59
CA SER A 640 -27.95 8.49 33.13
C SER A 640 -28.47 7.22 32.43
N GLY A 641 -28.92 6.22 33.19
CA GLY A 641 -29.40 4.94 32.67
C GLY A 641 -28.32 4.05 32.07
N ALA A 642 -27.03 4.32 32.34
CA ALA A 642 -25.92 3.49 31.90
C ALA A 642 -25.74 2.23 32.76
N LEU A 643 -26.06 2.34 34.06
CA LEU A 643 -26.14 1.23 35.01
C LEU A 643 -27.57 1.11 35.53
N GLU A 644 -27.98 -0.11 35.82
CA GLU A 644 -29.20 -0.38 36.58
C GLU A 644 -28.86 -1.25 37.78
N ARG A 645 -29.34 -0.86 38.96
CA ARG A 645 -29.12 -1.63 40.18
C ARG A 645 -29.94 -2.92 40.12
N VAL A 646 -29.28 -4.05 40.37
CA VAL A 646 -29.92 -5.35 40.54
C VAL A 646 -30.33 -5.47 42.01
N GLY A 647 -31.58 -5.90 42.23
CA GLY A 647 -32.27 -5.94 43.53
C GLY A 647 -31.52 -6.66 44.64
#